data_AF-A0A1H7Z8Z5-F1
#
_entry.id   AF-A0A1H7Z8Z5-F1
#
_cell.length_a   1.000
_cell.length_b   1.000
_cell.length_c   1.000
_cell.angle_alpha   90.00
_cell.angle_beta   90.00
_cell.angle_gamma   90.00
#
_symmetry.space_group_name_H-M   'P 1'
#
loop_
_entity.id
_entity.type
_entity.pdbx_description
1 polymer ?
#
loop_
_entity_poly.entity_id
_entity_poly.type
_entity_poly.pdbx_seq_one_letter_code
_entity_poly.pdbx_strand_id
1 'polypeptide(L)'
;MNEDQYISRINQLEKEIDYLHSLLDEVGITYRKEAKNIEDLSPDKNILFDDNQGARISPLEITKHRIKFFRNLFNGRSDVYCLRYGKVNKKTGKHSYYTQCWYFWKDGLCPKRNNPKFSCGECKNPNYKELTDEVVYEHLRGKKEDASDVLGVYPLLLDETINFLVFDFDCHNDDVCGDDWANPDSEWMIEVNTFRKICEDNDVPILVERSRSGKGAHFWIFFEKPILASTARRFGTALLTKGAESVNMKKFTYYDRMLPAQDHIPINAKTGRSGLGNLIALPLQGLALQAGNSAFIDENWNAYPDQWECLKNVKRISKEIVEEKIKAWGADGLLGGLCNDFDEDADDTMARKQKPWEKVKLSFCKEDAPSVVEIIISDKIYINSKGMQYKMQNAIRRMAAFSNSEFYKTAGMGFSTQGMSRIISCGYDDGDYICIPRALLDSLIEKLNASGIPFSLTDNRCKGTPLDVSFNGALYEEQMRGAQAILEHNNGVLAATTSFGKTVVGAYLIAQRKVNTLILVHNTEIQKNWIEDLSRFLDIKAELPEYKTKTGRIKKRKNLIGKLYAGHDSMTGIVDVAIFSSLGKGDEINPIIENYGMVIMDECHHGAAQTVEDVIGAAKAKYVYGLTATPKREDGLEKKVFMQFGPIRFRYTAKERAQKQGIAHFVYPRFTRLVSSIDLKITDANRAVIECDSRNDQIISDVEDCIKDGRTPLVLTKYKEHAELIYQRLQGKADHVYLLQGGGSRKAKDEMRLQMRAASDDESVILVAIDKYVGEGFNFPRLDTLMLAMPAAAEGNIEQFAGRLHRDYKTKTEVIIYDYVDSHIRVLEKMYHKRLRAYKKIGYEIWNNAIIDKQDANSIFDMDSYESVYEKDLLEANKEIVISSPGLNHSKVESFIRLVVVRHIK
;
A
#
# COMPACT_ATOMS: atom_id res chain seq x y z
N MET A 1 -4.99 21.06 -33.98
CA MET A 1 -5.98 22.06 -34.42
C MET A 1 -5.87 23.29 -33.52
N ASN A 2 -5.99 24.50 -34.05
CA ASN A 2 -6.08 25.71 -33.20
C ASN A 2 -7.51 25.88 -32.62
N GLU A 3 -7.68 26.77 -31.67
CA GLU A 3 -8.96 27.06 -31.00
C GLU A 3 -10.09 27.45 -31.98
N ASP A 4 -9.76 28.23 -33.03
CA ASP A 4 -10.71 28.60 -34.08
C ASP A 4 -11.18 27.39 -34.90
N GLN A 5 -10.32 26.40 -35.11
CA GLN A 5 -10.68 25.16 -35.80
C GLN A 5 -11.62 24.29 -34.96
N TYR A 6 -11.52 24.34 -33.63
CA TYR A 6 -12.47 23.66 -32.75
C TYR A 6 -13.83 24.35 -32.74
N ILE A 7 -13.85 25.68 -32.60
CA ILE A 7 -15.09 26.47 -32.63
C ILE A 7 -15.78 26.32 -33.99
N SER A 8 -15.01 26.34 -35.07
CA SER A 8 -15.53 26.10 -36.42
C SER A 8 -16.13 24.70 -36.56
N ARG A 9 -15.48 23.67 -36.01
CA ARG A 9 -15.98 22.29 -36.06
C ARG A 9 -17.23 22.09 -35.21
N ILE A 10 -17.30 22.70 -34.03
CA ILE A 10 -18.47 22.67 -33.14
C ILE A 10 -19.68 23.32 -33.83
N ASN A 11 -19.51 24.53 -34.38
CA ASN A 11 -20.57 25.21 -35.12
C ASN A 11 -21.06 24.40 -36.35
N GLN A 12 -20.16 23.63 -36.97
CA GLN A 12 -20.50 22.77 -38.10
C GLN A 12 -21.35 21.57 -37.66
N LEU A 13 -21.00 20.96 -36.53
CA LEU A 13 -21.73 19.83 -35.95
C LEU A 13 -23.09 20.26 -35.39
N GLU A 14 -23.20 21.44 -34.78
CA GLU A 14 -24.48 21.98 -34.29
C GLU A 14 -25.46 22.23 -35.45
N LYS A 15 -24.99 22.81 -36.56
CA LYS A 15 -25.80 22.98 -37.76
C LYS A 15 -26.22 21.65 -38.38
N GLU A 16 -25.36 20.65 -38.35
CA GLU A 16 -25.65 19.31 -38.85
C GLU A 16 -26.71 18.62 -37.98
N ILE A 17 -26.63 18.77 -36.66
CA ILE A 17 -27.63 18.27 -35.72
C ILE A 17 -28.99 18.96 -35.92
N ASP A 18 -29.02 20.29 -36.09
CA ASP A 18 -30.26 21.02 -36.34
C ASP A 18 -30.92 20.61 -37.66
N TYR A 19 -30.11 20.36 -38.69
CA TYR A 19 -30.59 19.85 -39.98
C TYR A 19 -31.14 18.42 -39.86
N LEU A 20 -30.48 17.55 -39.10
CA LEU A 20 -30.96 16.19 -38.84
C LEU A 20 -32.25 16.20 -38.01
N HIS A 21 -32.38 17.08 -37.02
CA HIS A 21 -33.62 17.27 -36.28
C HIS A 21 -34.75 17.77 -37.19
N SER A 22 -34.49 18.71 -38.10
CA SER A 22 -35.53 19.16 -39.04
C SER A 22 -35.99 18.04 -39.99
N LEU A 23 -35.06 17.18 -40.44
CA LEU A 23 -35.40 16.00 -41.24
C LEU A 23 -36.24 14.99 -40.45
N LEU A 24 -35.93 14.78 -39.17
CA LEU A 24 -36.70 13.88 -38.31
C LEU A 24 -38.10 14.44 -38.01
N ASP A 25 -38.21 15.75 -37.81
CA ASP A 25 -39.48 16.46 -37.63
C ASP A 25 -40.35 16.41 -38.91
N GLU A 26 -39.76 16.55 -40.11
CA GLU A 26 -40.46 16.42 -41.39
C GLU A 26 -41.04 15.01 -41.62
N VAL A 27 -40.36 13.98 -41.14
CA VAL A 27 -40.77 12.57 -41.28
C VAL A 27 -41.62 12.10 -40.08
N GLY A 28 -41.87 12.98 -39.10
CA GLY A 28 -42.70 12.68 -37.92
C GLY A 28 -42.08 11.66 -36.96
N ILE A 29 -40.75 11.47 -37.00
CA ILE A 29 -40.03 10.56 -36.12
C ILE A 29 -39.76 11.28 -34.80
N THR A 30 -40.37 10.81 -33.72
CA THR A 30 -40.16 11.35 -32.38
C THR A 30 -38.75 10.99 -31.88
N TYR A 31 -37.90 11.99 -31.69
CA TYR A 31 -36.58 11.83 -31.07
C TYR A 31 -36.58 12.39 -29.66
N ARG A 32 -35.85 11.72 -28.76
CA ARG A 32 -35.60 12.21 -27.40
C ARG A 32 -34.55 13.33 -27.48
N LYS A 33 -34.92 14.56 -27.12
CA LYS A 33 -33.96 15.63 -26.79
C LYS A 33 -33.27 15.34 -25.45
N GLU A 34 -32.66 14.16 -25.31
CA GLU A 34 -31.92 13.76 -24.11
C GLU A 34 -30.49 14.28 -24.18
N ALA A 35 -30.35 15.57 -23.88
CA ALA A 35 -29.08 16.17 -23.45
C ALA A 35 -29.27 17.28 -22.40
N LYS A 36 -30.51 17.61 -22.00
CA LYS A 36 -30.76 18.71 -21.04
C LYS A 36 -31.12 18.31 -19.61
N ASN A 37 -31.34 17.02 -19.33
CA ASN A 37 -31.67 16.54 -17.97
C ASN A 37 -30.67 15.50 -17.45
N ILE A 38 -29.40 15.61 -17.83
CA ILE A 38 -28.37 15.45 -16.81
C ILE A 38 -28.33 16.84 -16.19
N GLU A 39 -28.77 17.00 -14.94
CA GLU A 39 -28.43 18.20 -14.18
C GLU A 39 -26.90 18.27 -14.21
N ASP A 40 -26.37 19.10 -15.11
CA ASP A 40 -24.95 19.41 -15.15
C ASP A 40 -24.71 20.21 -13.87
N LEU A 41 -24.28 19.50 -12.82
CA LEU A 41 -23.98 20.06 -11.51
C LEU A 41 -22.76 21.01 -11.57
N SER A 42 -22.18 21.27 -12.74
CA SER A 42 -21.12 22.27 -12.88
C SER A 42 -21.69 23.71 -12.86
N PRO A 43 -21.09 24.65 -12.12
CA PRO A 43 -21.53 26.04 -12.08
C PRO A 43 -21.40 26.74 -13.44
N ASP A 44 -20.42 26.32 -14.26
CA ASP A 44 -20.05 26.97 -15.53
C ASP A 44 -21.16 26.91 -16.60
N LYS A 45 -22.24 26.15 -16.36
CA LYS A 45 -23.44 26.09 -17.22
C LYS A 45 -24.75 26.40 -16.49
N ASN A 46 -24.70 26.80 -15.22
CA ASN A 46 -25.90 27.13 -14.45
C ASN A 46 -26.37 28.55 -14.83
N ILE A 47 -27.54 28.66 -15.45
CA ILE A 47 -28.13 29.94 -15.90
C ILE A 47 -28.40 30.89 -14.72
N LEU A 48 -28.49 30.36 -13.49
CA LEU A 48 -28.68 31.13 -12.25
C LEU A 48 -27.36 31.54 -11.58
N PHE A 49 -26.20 31.11 -12.09
CA PHE A 49 -24.89 31.51 -11.58
C PHE A 49 -24.54 32.92 -12.07
N ASP A 50 -24.02 33.74 -11.17
CA ASP A 50 -23.62 35.12 -11.43
C ASP A 50 -22.09 35.23 -11.42
N ASP A 51 -21.47 35.66 -12.52
CA ASP A 51 -20.01 35.71 -12.60
C ASP A 51 -19.39 36.70 -11.60
N ASN A 52 -20.12 37.74 -11.19
CA ASN A 52 -19.62 38.77 -10.28
C ASN A 52 -20.01 38.50 -8.82
N GLN A 53 -19.49 37.40 -8.28
CA GLN A 53 -19.76 36.97 -6.92
C GLN A 53 -19.40 38.01 -5.84
N GLY A 54 -18.35 38.81 -6.07
CA GLY A 54 -17.96 39.89 -5.15
C GLY A 54 -19.02 40.98 -5.02
N ALA A 55 -19.69 41.35 -6.12
CA ALA A 55 -20.73 42.38 -6.12
C ALA A 55 -22.02 41.95 -5.42
N ARG A 56 -22.26 40.64 -5.27
CA ARG A 56 -23.42 40.10 -4.56
C ARG A 56 -23.32 40.26 -3.05
N ILE A 57 -22.11 40.31 -2.52
CA ILE A 57 -21.85 40.31 -1.08
C ILE A 57 -22.07 41.73 -0.55
N SER A 58 -22.99 41.85 0.41
CA SER A 58 -23.23 43.10 1.12
C SER A 58 -22.00 43.49 1.95
N PRO A 59 -21.63 44.78 2.04
CA PRO A 59 -20.49 45.23 2.83
C PRO A 59 -20.54 44.70 4.27
N LEU A 60 -19.51 43.95 4.69
CA LEU A 60 -19.43 43.45 6.05
C LEU A 60 -19.06 44.57 7.03
N GLU A 61 -20.04 45.05 7.79
CA GLU A 61 -19.76 45.90 8.96
C GLU A 61 -19.14 45.04 10.09
N ILE A 62 -17.89 45.33 10.45
CA ILE A 62 -17.16 44.56 11.47
C ILE A 62 -17.36 45.24 12.84
N THR A 63 -18.30 44.71 13.64
CA THR A 63 -18.59 45.19 15.00
C THR A 63 -18.00 44.26 16.07
N LYS A 64 -17.78 44.78 17.29
CA LYS A 64 -17.32 43.95 18.44
C LYS A 64 -18.24 42.76 18.70
N HIS A 65 -19.54 42.93 18.51
CA HIS A 65 -20.51 41.83 18.67
C HIS A 65 -20.31 40.75 17.60
N ARG A 66 -20.11 41.13 16.34
CA ARG A 66 -19.87 40.19 15.23
C ARG A 66 -18.55 39.43 15.37
N ILE A 67 -17.49 40.09 15.85
CA ILE A 67 -16.20 39.44 16.16
C ILE A 67 -16.37 38.34 17.21
N LYS A 68 -17.05 38.65 18.32
CA LYS A 68 -17.31 37.66 19.38
C LYS A 68 -18.17 36.51 18.89
N PHE A 69 -19.20 36.82 18.10
CA PHE A 69 -20.06 35.80 17.49
C PHE A 69 -19.25 34.86 16.57
N PHE A 70 -18.42 35.42 15.68
CA PHE A 70 -17.57 34.64 14.78
C PHE A 70 -16.62 33.72 15.56
N ARG A 71 -15.93 34.27 16.57
CA ARG A 71 -15.02 33.50 17.43
C ARG A 71 -15.72 32.37 18.20
N ASN A 72 -16.95 32.60 18.66
CA ASN A 72 -17.73 31.58 19.36
C ASN A 72 -18.25 30.47 18.43
N LEU A 73 -18.53 30.79 17.17
CA LEU A 73 -18.98 29.81 16.19
C LEU A 73 -17.82 28.97 15.66
N PHE A 74 -16.72 29.61 15.26
CA PHE A 74 -15.49 28.98 14.80
C PHE A 74 -14.52 28.73 15.96
N ASN A 75 -15.04 28.14 17.04
CA ASN A 75 -14.32 27.97 18.29
C ASN A 75 -13.37 26.76 18.25
N GLY A 76 -12.08 27.03 18.00
CA GLY A 76 -10.98 26.08 18.20
C GLY A 76 -10.20 26.39 19.48
N ARG A 77 -8.92 26.00 19.53
CA ARG A 77 -8.01 26.36 20.63
C ARG A 77 -7.88 27.87 20.78
N SER A 78 -8.10 28.37 22.00
CA SER A 78 -7.93 29.79 22.34
C SER A 78 -6.53 30.15 22.78
N ASP A 79 -5.75 29.16 23.25
CA ASP A 79 -4.39 29.34 23.77
C ASP A 79 -3.32 29.47 22.67
N VAL A 80 -3.69 29.20 21.41
CA VAL A 80 -2.78 29.21 20.26
C VAL A 80 -3.52 29.41 18.94
N TYR A 81 -2.91 30.15 18.02
CA TYR A 81 -3.41 30.34 16.65
C TYR A 81 -2.29 30.38 15.61
N CYS A 82 -2.66 30.37 14.33
CA CYS A 82 -1.75 30.48 13.19
C CYS A 82 -2.09 31.66 12.28
N LEU A 83 -1.07 32.17 11.61
CA LEU A 83 -1.21 33.09 10.49
C LEU A 83 -0.53 32.53 9.24
N ARG A 84 -1.09 32.83 8.07
CA ARG A 84 -0.46 32.54 6.78
C ARG A 84 0.81 33.36 6.60
N TYR A 85 1.81 32.77 5.97
CA TYR A 85 3.03 33.46 5.60
C TYR A 85 2.86 34.19 4.27
N GLY A 86 3.19 35.48 4.26
CA GLY A 86 3.03 36.33 3.08
C GLY A 86 3.92 35.97 1.90
N LYS A 87 5.04 35.28 2.13
CA LYS A 87 5.95 34.86 1.05
C LYS A 87 5.71 33.41 0.66
N VAL A 88 5.71 33.17 -0.64
CA VAL A 88 5.67 31.83 -1.24
C VAL A 88 6.98 31.08 -0.95
N ASN A 89 6.90 29.79 -0.68
CA ASN A 89 8.08 28.92 -0.65
C ASN A 89 8.63 28.73 -2.08
N LYS A 90 9.82 29.25 -2.35
CA LYS A 90 10.46 29.22 -3.68
C LYS A 90 10.66 27.83 -4.28
N LYS A 91 10.68 26.76 -3.46
CA LYS A 91 10.86 25.38 -3.95
C LYS A 91 9.54 24.70 -4.29
N THR A 92 8.46 25.05 -3.60
CA THR A 92 7.17 24.34 -3.70
C THR A 92 6.07 25.18 -4.30
N GLY A 93 6.27 26.49 -4.51
CA GLY A 93 5.21 27.40 -4.98
C GLY A 93 4.09 27.66 -3.95
N LYS A 94 4.19 27.10 -2.74
CA LYS A 94 3.10 27.10 -1.74
C LYS A 94 3.33 28.09 -0.60
N HIS A 95 2.23 28.60 -0.02
CA HIS A 95 2.26 29.35 1.22
C HIS A 95 2.19 28.43 2.44
N SER A 96 2.85 28.82 3.53
CA SER A 96 2.86 28.04 4.79
C SER A 96 2.17 28.80 5.91
N TYR A 97 1.61 28.09 6.88
CA TYR A 97 1.09 28.68 8.10
C TYR A 97 2.09 28.56 9.25
N TYR A 98 2.16 29.58 10.10
CA TYR A 98 3.05 29.61 11.26
C TYR A 98 2.27 29.84 12.55
N THR A 99 2.47 28.94 13.50
CA THR A 99 2.00 29.07 14.88
C THR A 99 2.60 30.31 15.54
N GLN A 100 1.74 31.17 16.09
CA GLN A 100 2.16 32.43 16.70
C GLN A 100 2.70 32.19 18.11
N CYS A 101 3.86 32.79 18.40
CA CYS A 101 4.62 32.59 19.64
C CYS A 101 5.34 33.88 20.03
N TRP A 102 5.44 34.17 21.33
CA TRP A 102 6.18 35.33 21.87
C TRP A 102 7.70 35.24 21.67
N TYR A 103 8.21 34.02 21.49
CA TYR A 103 9.64 33.75 21.24
C TYR A 103 9.99 33.62 19.76
N PHE A 104 9.03 33.76 18.86
CA PHE A 104 9.23 33.54 17.43
C PHE A 104 10.46 34.32 16.89
N TRP A 105 11.41 33.60 16.27
CA TRP A 105 12.71 34.11 15.76
C TRP A 105 13.68 34.74 16.77
N LYS A 106 13.44 34.64 18.09
CA LYS A 106 14.41 35.11 19.09
C LYS A 106 15.60 34.14 19.21
N ASP A 107 16.82 34.68 19.14
CA ASP A 107 18.06 33.92 19.31
C ASP A 107 18.09 33.20 20.67
N GLY A 108 18.55 31.94 20.68
CA GLY A 108 18.62 31.10 21.87
C GLY A 108 17.27 30.57 22.42
N LEU A 109 16.14 31.18 22.05
CA LEU A 109 14.81 30.82 22.56
C LEU A 109 13.94 30.05 21.55
N CYS A 110 13.98 30.42 20.27
CA CYS A 110 13.19 29.75 19.24
C CYS A 110 14.08 28.90 18.32
N PRO A 111 13.92 27.56 18.32
CA PRO A 111 14.70 26.68 17.46
C PRO A 111 14.53 26.96 15.96
N LYS A 112 13.41 27.58 15.55
CA LYS A 112 13.21 27.99 14.14
C LYS A 112 14.23 29.01 13.64
N ARG A 113 14.89 29.74 14.54
CA ARG A 113 15.93 30.70 14.20
C ARG A 113 17.15 30.03 13.55
N ASN A 114 17.59 28.91 14.11
CA ASN A 114 18.74 28.14 13.62
C ASN A 114 18.34 27.03 12.65
N ASN A 115 17.10 26.54 12.74
CA ASN A 115 16.54 25.56 11.83
C ASN A 115 15.12 25.99 11.40
N PRO A 116 14.97 26.75 10.30
CA PRO A 116 13.67 27.23 9.84
C PRO A 116 12.59 26.16 9.64
N LYS A 117 13.00 24.90 9.40
CA LYS A 117 12.10 23.75 9.22
C LYS A 117 11.67 23.08 10.55
N PHE A 118 12.12 23.59 11.69
CA PHE A 118 11.79 23.03 12.99
C PHE A 118 10.28 23.10 13.28
N SER A 119 9.65 22.00 13.70
CA SER A 119 8.23 21.99 14.05
C SER A 119 7.99 22.63 15.43
N CYS A 120 7.08 23.60 15.51
CA CYS A 120 6.74 24.26 16.78
C CYS A 120 6.21 23.28 17.85
N GLY A 121 5.65 22.13 17.43
CA GLY A 121 5.21 21.07 18.33
C GLY A 121 6.36 20.30 18.99
N GLU A 122 7.59 20.40 18.48
CA GLU A 122 8.80 19.82 19.09
C GLU A 122 9.53 20.82 20.01
N CYS A 123 9.00 22.03 20.19
CA CYS A 123 9.65 23.05 21.00
C CYS A 123 9.62 22.69 22.49
N LYS A 124 10.79 22.72 23.15
CA LYS A 124 10.90 22.51 24.61
C LYS A 124 10.38 23.69 25.44
N ASN A 125 10.33 24.89 24.87
CA ASN A 125 9.88 26.11 25.54
C ASN A 125 8.90 26.93 24.67
N PRO A 126 7.71 26.39 24.34
CA PRO A 126 6.69 27.13 23.62
C PRO A 126 6.04 28.18 24.53
N ASN A 127 5.85 29.38 24.01
CA ASN A 127 5.07 30.44 24.64
C ASN A 127 4.12 31.02 23.58
N TYR A 128 3.04 30.28 23.31
CA TYR A 128 2.11 30.61 22.24
C TYR A 128 1.33 31.88 22.56
N LYS A 129 0.90 32.58 21.51
CA LYS A 129 0.02 33.74 21.64
C LYS A 129 -1.43 33.27 21.68
N GLU A 130 -2.19 33.78 22.63
CA GLU A 130 -3.63 33.55 22.70
C GLU A 130 -4.36 34.24 21.54
N LEU A 131 -5.47 33.64 21.11
CA LEU A 131 -6.33 34.21 20.09
C LEU A 131 -7.16 35.37 20.69
N THR A 132 -6.96 36.58 20.17
CA THR A 132 -7.67 37.79 20.64
C THR A 132 -8.66 38.31 19.60
N ASP A 133 -9.62 39.11 20.06
CA ASP A 133 -10.63 39.75 19.19
C ASP A 133 -9.98 40.66 18.13
N GLU A 134 -8.81 41.23 18.42
CA GLU A 134 -8.04 42.05 17.47
C GLU A 134 -7.51 41.22 16.30
N VAL A 135 -7.04 39.99 16.56
CA VAL A 135 -6.55 39.10 15.49
C VAL A 135 -7.69 38.69 14.56
N VAL A 136 -8.87 38.43 15.12
CA VAL A 136 -10.08 38.13 14.34
C VAL A 136 -10.53 39.36 13.54
N TYR A 137 -10.46 40.55 14.13
CA TYR A 137 -10.75 41.80 13.42
C TYR A 137 -9.86 41.97 12.19
N GLU A 138 -8.55 41.80 12.33
CA GLU A 138 -7.61 41.94 11.21
C GLU A 138 -7.83 40.89 10.11
N HIS A 139 -8.22 39.67 10.47
CA HIS A 139 -8.61 38.63 9.51
C HIS A 139 -9.85 39.01 8.70
N LEU A 140 -10.93 39.41 9.36
CA LEU A 140 -12.18 39.82 8.71
C LEU A 140 -12.00 41.09 7.87
N ARG A 141 -11.07 41.96 8.28
CA ARG A 141 -10.76 43.18 7.56
C ARG A 141 -9.93 42.92 6.30
N GLY A 142 -9.04 41.93 6.33
CA GLY A 142 -8.27 41.47 5.18
C GLY A 142 -7.48 42.57 4.47
N LYS A 143 -6.68 43.35 5.20
CA LYS A 143 -5.98 44.51 4.64
C LYS A 143 -4.69 44.20 3.92
N LYS A 144 -4.07 43.05 4.20
CA LYS A 144 -2.71 42.78 3.72
C LYS A 144 -2.75 42.14 2.35
N GLU A 145 -2.09 42.77 1.38
CA GLU A 145 -1.98 42.25 0.00
C GLU A 145 -1.30 40.87 -0.07
N ASP A 146 -0.41 40.56 0.87
CA ASP A 146 0.25 39.25 0.95
C ASP A 146 -0.59 38.17 1.67
N ALA A 147 -1.81 38.54 2.10
CA ALA A 147 -2.72 37.71 2.88
C ALA A 147 -2.09 37.10 4.14
N SER A 148 -1.10 37.76 4.74
CA SER A 148 -0.49 37.33 6.02
C SER A 148 -1.37 37.60 7.25
N ASP A 149 -2.57 38.15 7.04
CA ASP A 149 -3.64 38.31 8.02
C ASP A 149 -4.65 37.15 8.00
N VAL A 150 -4.47 36.14 7.12
CA VAL A 150 -5.31 34.94 7.14
C VAL A 150 -5.06 34.17 8.44
N LEU A 151 -6.11 34.07 9.25
CA LEU A 151 -6.15 33.36 10.51
C LEU A 151 -6.45 31.88 10.29
N GLY A 152 -5.73 31.01 10.98
CA GLY A 152 -6.07 29.60 11.12
C GLY A 152 -6.14 29.17 12.58
N VAL A 153 -6.99 28.19 12.86
CA VAL A 153 -7.26 27.66 14.19
C VAL A 153 -7.06 26.14 14.24
N TYR A 154 -6.81 25.64 15.45
CA TYR A 154 -6.72 24.21 15.74
C TYR A 154 -8.08 23.74 16.29
N PRO A 155 -8.86 22.94 15.56
CA PRO A 155 -10.22 22.56 15.99
C PRO A 155 -10.26 21.63 17.20
N LEU A 156 -9.22 20.81 17.39
CA LEU A 156 -9.13 19.83 18.47
C LEU A 156 -8.70 20.50 19.78
N LEU A 157 -9.61 20.50 20.77
CA LEU A 157 -9.37 21.06 22.10
C LEU A 157 -8.54 20.11 22.97
N LEU A 158 -7.97 20.65 24.05
CA LEU A 158 -7.09 19.91 24.99
C LEU A 158 -7.78 18.74 25.70
N ASP A 159 -9.11 18.76 25.80
CA ASP A 159 -9.96 17.71 26.36
C ASP A 159 -10.48 16.73 25.28
N GLU A 160 -9.88 16.75 24.09
CA GLU A 160 -10.23 15.91 22.93
C GLU A 160 -11.63 16.18 22.33
N THR A 161 -12.26 17.28 22.70
CA THR A 161 -13.55 17.71 22.13
C THR A 161 -13.39 18.67 20.95
N ILE A 162 -14.46 18.81 20.16
CA ILE A 162 -14.56 19.73 19.03
C ILE A 162 -15.93 20.43 19.01
N ASN A 163 -15.97 21.63 18.45
CA ASN A 163 -17.20 22.41 18.27
C ASN A 163 -17.79 22.28 16.86
N PHE A 164 -16.97 21.91 15.88
CA PHE A 164 -17.37 21.74 14.50
C PHE A 164 -16.52 20.65 13.83
N LEU A 165 -17.08 20.03 12.79
CA LEU A 165 -16.42 19.07 11.90
C LEU A 165 -16.38 19.67 10.49
N VAL A 166 -15.24 19.55 9.81
CA VAL A 166 -15.11 20.06 8.43
C VAL A 166 -14.74 18.94 7.46
N PHE A 167 -15.41 18.89 6.31
CA PHE A 167 -14.95 18.09 5.16
C PHE A 167 -14.24 19.01 4.16
N ASP A 168 -12.98 18.69 3.88
CA ASP A 168 -12.04 19.48 3.09
C ASP A 168 -12.00 18.94 1.65
N PHE A 169 -12.44 19.73 0.67
CA PHE A 169 -12.46 19.40 -0.77
C PHE A 169 -11.43 20.26 -1.56
N ASP A 170 -10.15 20.00 -1.30
CA ASP A 170 -8.98 20.66 -1.90
C ASP A 170 -7.98 19.61 -2.41
N CYS A 171 -7.23 19.91 -3.48
CA CYS A 171 -6.23 19.01 -4.05
C CYS A 171 -4.92 19.07 -3.26
N HIS A 172 -4.64 18.03 -2.47
CA HIS A 172 -3.41 17.90 -1.67
C HIS A 172 -2.34 17.00 -2.30
N ASN A 173 -2.51 16.59 -3.57
CA ASN A 173 -1.50 15.80 -4.28
C ASN A 173 -0.41 16.71 -4.87
N ASP A 174 0.81 16.64 -4.33
CA ASP A 174 1.97 17.45 -4.73
C ASP A 174 2.33 17.35 -6.22
N ASP A 175 1.96 16.27 -6.90
CA ASP A 175 2.26 16.04 -8.32
C ASP A 175 1.20 16.64 -9.28
N VAL A 176 0.03 17.03 -8.77
CA VAL A 176 -1.16 17.38 -9.58
C VAL A 176 -1.77 18.74 -9.20
N CYS A 177 -1.55 19.23 -7.98
CA CYS A 177 -2.14 20.46 -7.48
C CYS A 177 -1.59 21.74 -8.15
N GLY A 178 -2.46 22.74 -8.34
CA GLY A 178 -2.05 24.10 -8.75
C GLY A 178 -1.48 24.94 -7.59
N ASP A 179 -1.21 26.22 -7.86
CA ASP A 179 -0.77 27.17 -6.84
C ASP A 179 -1.76 27.23 -5.66
N ASP A 180 -1.23 27.22 -4.43
CA ASP A 180 -2.00 27.37 -3.19
C ASP A 180 -3.08 26.28 -2.93
N TRP A 181 -2.79 25.03 -3.35
CA TRP A 181 -3.66 23.85 -3.17
C TRP A 181 -4.95 23.86 -4.01
N ALA A 182 -4.98 24.69 -5.05
CA ALA A 182 -6.09 24.76 -5.97
C ALA A 182 -6.30 23.46 -6.76
N ASN A 183 -7.57 23.07 -6.91
CA ASN A 183 -7.98 21.99 -7.80
C ASN A 183 -7.64 22.33 -9.28
N PRO A 184 -7.13 21.36 -10.06
CA PRO A 184 -6.65 21.58 -11.43
C PRO A 184 -7.79 21.69 -12.46
N ASP A 185 -8.91 21.00 -12.22
CA ASP A 185 -10.10 20.98 -13.09
C ASP A 185 -11.36 21.36 -12.29
N SER A 186 -12.55 21.24 -12.91
CA SER A 186 -13.85 21.54 -12.29
C SER A 186 -14.58 20.29 -11.76
N GLU A 187 -13.99 19.08 -11.82
CA GLU A 187 -14.65 17.84 -11.38
C GLU A 187 -14.92 17.84 -9.86
N TRP A 188 -14.10 18.53 -9.06
CA TRP A 188 -14.31 18.70 -7.62
C TRP A 188 -15.67 19.32 -7.27
N MET A 189 -16.23 20.15 -8.16
CA MET A 189 -17.54 20.76 -7.95
C MET A 189 -18.65 19.70 -7.98
N ILE A 190 -18.49 18.67 -8.82
CA ILE A 190 -19.40 17.52 -8.86
C ILE A 190 -19.35 16.77 -7.53
N GLU A 191 -18.15 16.54 -6.97
CA GLU A 191 -17.99 15.90 -5.66
C GLU A 191 -18.62 16.72 -4.52
N VAL A 192 -18.43 18.05 -4.53
CA VAL A 192 -19.05 18.99 -3.59
C VAL A 192 -20.57 18.92 -3.67
N ASN A 193 -21.16 19.07 -4.86
CA ASN A 193 -22.62 19.01 -5.01
C ASN A 193 -23.19 17.64 -4.64
N THR A 194 -22.45 16.58 -4.97
CA THR A 194 -22.80 15.21 -4.55
C THR A 194 -22.86 15.08 -3.04
N PHE A 195 -21.87 15.62 -2.32
CA PHE A 195 -21.85 15.61 -0.86
C PHE A 195 -22.91 16.52 -0.22
N ARG A 196 -23.23 17.65 -0.86
CA ARG A 196 -24.36 18.51 -0.45
C ARG A 196 -25.67 17.71 -0.49
N LYS A 197 -25.95 17.02 -1.60
CA LYS A 197 -27.14 16.17 -1.75
C LYS A 197 -27.20 15.05 -0.71
N ILE A 198 -26.06 14.40 -0.41
CA ILE A 198 -25.99 13.41 0.69
C ILE A 198 -26.47 14.00 2.00
N CYS A 199 -26.02 15.21 2.33
CA CYS A 199 -26.37 15.85 3.59
C CYS A 199 -27.86 16.23 3.62
N GLU A 200 -28.41 16.74 2.50
CA GLU A 200 -29.83 17.06 2.34
C GLU A 200 -30.72 15.82 2.47
N ASP A 201 -30.42 14.75 1.73
CA ASP A 201 -31.16 13.47 1.76
C ASP A 201 -31.23 12.84 3.16
N ASN A 202 -30.27 13.18 4.04
CA ASN A 202 -30.10 12.59 5.37
C ASN A 202 -30.41 13.55 6.52
N ASP A 203 -30.97 14.73 6.23
CA ASP A 203 -31.29 15.80 7.17
C ASP A 203 -30.08 16.28 8.01
N VAL A 204 -28.89 16.33 7.40
CA VAL A 204 -27.68 16.84 8.05
C VAL A 204 -27.49 18.31 7.70
N PRO A 205 -27.62 19.23 8.67
CA PRO A 205 -27.38 20.64 8.41
C PRO A 205 -25.90 20.90 8.14
N ILE A 206 -25.64 21.55 7.00
CA ILE A 206 -24.30 21.89 6.52
C ILE A 206 -24.25 23.37 6.14
N LEU A 207 -23.03 23.90 6.13
CA LEU A 207 -22.73 25.19 5.56
C LEU A 207 -21.53 25.05 4.61
N VAL A 208 -21.69 25.46 3.35
CA VAL A 208 -20.65 25.29 2.32
C VAL A 208 -19.91 26.60 2.11
N GLU A 209 -18.61 26.59 2.36
CA GLU A 209 -17.70 27.69 2.08
C GLU A 209 -16.91 27.41 0.80
N ARG A 210 -16.85 28.38 -0.11
CA ARG A 210 -15.87 28.37 -1.20
C ARG A 210 -14.50 28.77 -0.64
N SER A 211 -13.46 27.98 -0.94
CA SER A 211 -12.12 28.23 -0.42
C SER A 211 -11.55 29.59 -0.86
N ARG A 212 -10.47 30.03 -0.22
CA ARG A 212 -9.80 31.32 -0.56
C ARG A 212 -9.35 31.39 -2.02
N SER A 213 -8.86 30.27 -2.56
CA SER A 213 -8.37 30.22 -3.96
C SER A 213 -9.52 30.24 -4.97
N GLY A 214 -10.76 30.00 -4.53
CA GLY A 214 -11.93 29.83 -5.39
C GLY A 214 -12.00 28.45 -6.07
N LYS A 215 -10.97 27.60 -5.89
CA LYS A 215 -10.82 26.30 -6.54
C LYS A 215 -10.84 25.16 -5.53
N GLY A 216 -11.81 25.22 -4.63
CA GLY A 216 -12.02 24.27 -3.55
C GLY A 216 -13.18 24.66 -2.64
N ALA A 217 -13.57 23.78 -1.73
CA ALA A 217 -14.67 24.04 -0.79
C ALA A 217 -14.51 23.32 0.55
N HIS A 218 -15.15 23.88 1.58
CA HIS A 218 -15.22 23.30 2.91
C HIS A 218 -16.68 23.15 3.35
N PHE A 219 -17.06 21.96 3.82
CA PHE A 219 -18.35 21.72 4.45
C PHE A 219 -18.23 21.81 5.96
N TRP A 220 -18.93 22.76 6.56
CA TRP A 220 -18.93 22.99 7.99
C TRP A 220 -20.17 22.38 8.63
N ILE A 221 -19.97 21.53 9.64
CA ILE A 221 -21.01 21.00 10.53
C ILE A 221 -20.74 21.51 11.93
N PHE A 222 -21.72 22.17 12.55
CA PHE A 222 -21.60 22.74 13.89
C PHE A 222 -22.39 21.92 14.91
N PHE A 223 -21.82 21.77 16.12
CA PHE A 223 -22.47 21.08 17.22
C PHE A 223 -23.06 22.05 18.23
N GLU A 224 -24.16 21.67 18.89
CA GLU A 224 -24.79 22.50 19.93
C GLU A 224 -23.87 22.66 21.16
N LYS A 225 -23.14 21.59 21.50
CA LYS A 225 -22.15 21.52 22.57
C LYS A 225 -20.90 20.80 22.07
N PRO A 226 -19.72 21.03 22.68
CA PRO A 226 -18.52 20.28 22.34
C PRO A 226 -18.75 18.77 22.47
N ILE A 227 -18.35 18.00 21.46
CA ILE A 227 -18.40 16.54 21.47
C ILE A 227 -17.01 15.95 21.23
N LEU A 228 -16.79 14.70 21.65
CA LEU A 228 -15.51 14.01 21.42
C LEU A 228 -15.21 13.93 19.93
N ALA A 229 -13.96 14.21 19.54
CA ALA A 229 -13.50 14.15 18.15
C ALA A 229 -13.74 12.76 17.53
N SER A 230 -13.53 11.71 18.31
CA SER A 230 -13.79 10.32 17.91
C SER A 230 -15.25 10.07 17.53
N THR A 231 -16.21 10.63 18.28
CA THR A 231 -17.63 10.53 17.98
C THR A 231 -17.98 11.29 16.71
N ALA A 232 -17.49 12.53 16.56
CA ALA A 232 -17.74 13.35 15.37
C ALA A 232 -17.17 12.72 14.09
N ARG A 233 -15.93 12.18 14.14
CA ARG A 233 -15.31 11.52 12.99
C ARG A 233 -16.00 10.20 12.62
N ARG A 234 -16.53 9.47 13.62
CA ARG A 234 -17.38 8.29 13.38
C ARG A 234 -18.67 8.68 12.66
N PHE A 235 -19.31 9.76 13.09
CA PHE A 235 -20.48 10.32 12.40
C PHE A 235 -20.17 10.70 10.97
N GLY A 236 -19.09 11.45 10.71
CA GLY A 236 -18.73 11.83 9.36
C GLY A 236 -18.39 10.64 8.45
N THR A 237 -17.75 9.60 8.98
CA THR A 237 -17.50 8.36 8.23
C THR A 237 -18.81 7.59 7.93
N ALA A 238 -19.75 7.55 8.89
CA ALA A 238 -21.05 6.93 8.70
C ALA A 238 -21.91 7.70 7.67
N LEU A 239 -21.86 9.04 7.68
CA LEU A 239 -22.52 9.90 6.70
C LEU A 239 -22.02 9.65 5.27
N LEU A 240 -20.71 9.58 5.07
CA LEU A 240 -20.12 9.22 3.77
C LEU A 240 -20.57 7.82 3.33
N THR A 241 -20.62 6.87 4.26
CA THR A 241 -21.04 5.49 3.98
C THR A 241 -22.49 5.42 3.54
N LYS A 242 -23.38 6.15 4.22
CA LYS A 242 -24.82 6.22 3.92
C LYS A 242 -25.09 6.98 2.62
N GLY A 243 -24.38 8.08 2.40
CA GLY A 243 -24.46 8.85 1.16
C GLY A 243 -24.10 8.04 -0.08
N ALA A 244 -23.21 7.06 0.06
CA ALA A 244 -22.92 6.11 -1.02
C ALA A 244 -24.12 5.24 -1.44
N GLU A 245 -25.28 5.30 -0.78
CA GLU A 245 -26.49 4.62 -1.24
C GLU A 245 -27.32 5.48 -2.21
N SER A 246 -27.33 6.81 -2.04
CA SER A 246 -28.21 7.72 -2.78
C SER A 246 -27.56 8.43 -3.96
N VAL A 247 -26.22 8.45 -4.03
CA VAL A 247 -25.50 9.17 -5.08
C VAL A 247 -24.35 8.36 -5.71
N ASN A 248 -24.05 8.69 -6.97
CA ASN A 248 -23.00 8.07 -7.74
C ASN A 248 -21.61 8.51 -7.28
N MET A 249 -21.02 7.79 -6.33
CA MET A 249 -19.67 8.07 -5.83
C MET A 249 -18.61 7.51 -6.79
N LYS A 250 -18.47 8.09 -7.98
CA LYS A 250 -17.51 7.62 -9.00
C LYS A 250 -16.07 7.67 -8.48
N LYS A 251 -15.65 8.81 -7.93
CA LYS A 251 -14.34 9.00 -7.26
C LYS A 251 -14.49 10.10 -6.19
N PHE A 252 -13.81 9.94 -5.04
CA PHE A 252 -13.60 10.98 -4.03
C PHE A 252 -12.14 11.44 -4.19
N THR A 253 -11.83 12.03 -5.34
CA THR A 253 -10.48 12.46 -5.72
C THR A 253 -10.10 13.75 -5.01
N TYR A 254 -11.07 14.63 -4.80
CA TYR A 254 -10.87 15.99 -4.28
C TYR A 254 -11.20 16.13 -2.81
N TYR A 255 -11.98 15.20 -2.25
CA TYR A 255 -12.08 15.06 -0.81
C TYR A 255 -10.75 14.59 -0.19
N ASP A 256 -10.12 15.45 0.59
CA ASP A 256 -8.85 15.14 1.25
C ASP A 256 -9.07 14.46 2.61
N ARG A 257 -9.76 15.15 3.52
CA ARG A 257 -9.91 14.68 4.90
C ARG A 257 -11.05 15.36 5.65
N MET A 258 -11.45 14.73 6.75
CA MET A 258 -12.19 15.38 7.83
C MET A 258 -11.21 16.13 8.75
N LEU A 259 -11.56 17.35 9.15
CA LEU A 259 -10.83 18.14 10.14
C LEU A 259 -11.64 18.28 11.45
N PRO A 260 -11.06 17.97 12.62
CA PRO A 260 -9.68 17.48 12.79
C PRO A 260 -9.49 16.05 12.26
N ALA A 261 -8.28 15.75 11.78
CA ALA A 261 -7.97 14.47 11.15
C ALA A 261 -7.71 13.34 12.16
N GLN A 262 -7.62 13.66 13.45
CA GLN A 262 -7.22 12.77 14.53
C GLN A 262 -8.27 12.72 15.64
N ASP A 263 -8.37 11.57 16.31
CA ASP A 263 -9.28 11.35 17.44
C ASP A 263 -8.72 11.89 18.76
N HIS A 264 -7.40 11.89 18.90
CA HIS A 264 -6.67 12.25 20.12
C HIS A 264 -5.58 13.25 19.81
N ILE A 265 -5.20 14.07 20.79
CA ILE A 265 -4.08 15.00 20.62
C ILE A 265 -2.77 14.20 20.59
N PRO A 266 -1.96 14.30 19.52
CA PRO A 266 -0.72 13.55 19.44
C PRO A 266 0.24 13.98 20.55
N ILE A 267 0.76 13.02 21.32
CA ILE A 267 1.82 13.28 22.30
C ILE A 267 3.16 13.24 21.56
N ASN A 268 3.93 14.30 21.70
CA ASN A 268 5.24 14.37 21.08
C ASN A 268 6.22 13.44 21.82
N ALA A 269 6.64 12.36 21.17
CA ALA A 269 7.55 11.37 21.76
C ALA A 269 8.91 11.94 22.22
N LYS A 270 9.38 13.06 21.65
CA LYS A 270 10.66 13.69 22.03
C LYS A 270 10.54 14.63 23.23
N THR A 271 9.38 15.23 23.44
CA THR A 271 9.17 16.26 24.50
C THR A 271 8.19 15.83 25.58
N GLY A 272 7.41 14.76 25.36
CA GLY A 272 6.35 14.28 26.25
C GLY A 272 5.12 15.18 26.31
N ARG A 273 5.03 16.22 25.45
CA ARG A 273 3.95 17.22 25.49
C ARG A 273 2.86 16.98 24.46
N SER A 274 1.65 17.41 24.78
CA SER A 274 0.51 17.45 23.86
C SER A 274 0.82 18.33 22.64
N GLY A 275 0.58 17.80 21.45
CA GLY A 275 0.72 18.50 20.19
C GLY A 275 -0.33 19.60 19.99
N LEU A 276 -0.24 20.29 18.86
CA LEU A 276 -1.18 21.35 18.48
C LEU A 276 -2.40 20.82 17.73
N GLY A 277 -2.21 19.74 16.99
CA GLY A 277 -3.21 19.13 16.13
C GLY A 277 -3.22 19.68 14.69
N ASN A 278 -4.24 19.31 13.91
CA ASN A 278 -4.39 19.79 12.53
C ASN A 278 -4.92 21.22 12.51
N LEU A 279 -4.45 22.00 11.54
CA LEU A 279 -4.83 23.38 11.33
C LEU A 279 -5.92 23.48 10.25
N ILE A 280 -6.87 24.39 10.44
CA ILE A 280 -7.78 24.85 9.38
C ILE A 280 -7.74 26.37 9.29
N ALA A 281 -7.80 26.92 8.07
CA ALA A 281 -7.94 28.36 7.86
C ALA A 281 -9.40 28.79 8.08
N LEU A 282 -9.62 29.97 8.66
CA LEU A 282 -10.97 30.47 8.89
C LEU A 282 -11.56 31.16 7.65
N PRO A 283 -12.90 31.10 7.48
CA PRO A 283 -13.61 31.71 6.37
C PRO A 283 -13.79 33.23 6.57
N LEU A 284 -14.32 33.92 5.56
CA LEU A 284 -14.63 35.36 5.55
C LEU A 284 -13.39 36.26 5.66
N GLN A 285 -12.24 35.85 5.10
CA GLN A 285 -11.09 36.76 5.02
C GLN A 285 -11.41 37.93 4.08
N GLY A 286 -11.21 39.16 4.54
CA GLY A 286 -11.78 40.36 3.90
C GLY A 286 -11.41 40.57 2.43
N LEU A 287 -10.15 40.35 2.03
CA LEU A 287 -9.70 40.54 0.65
C LEU A 287 -10.25 39.46 -0.28
N ALA A 288 -10.22 38.21 0.15
CA ALA A 288 -10.78 37.09 -0.59
C ALA A 288 -12.29 37.23 -0.76
N LEU A 289 -12.97 37.74 0.28
CA LEU A 289 -14.41 37.96 0.31
C LEU A 289 -14.85 39.00 -0.71
N GLN A 290 -14.07 40.06 -0.94
CA GLN A 290 -14.33 41.04 -2.00
C GLN A 290 -14.30 40.42 -3.41
N ALA A 291 -13.54 39.34 -3.60
CA ALA A 291 -13.51 38.59 -4.85
C ALA A 291 -14.57 37.48 -4.92
N GLY A 292 -15.46 37.37 -3.92
CA GLY A 292 -16.46 36.30 -3.85
C GLY A 292 -15.91 34.95 -3.37
N ASN A 293 -14.70 34.92 -2.81
CA ASN A 293 -14.04 33.72 -2.28
C ASN A 293 -13.94 33.78 -0.75
N SER A 294 -13.61 32.65 -0.09
CA SER A 294 -13.74 32.54 1.37
C SER A 294 -15.15 32.92 1.86
N ALA A 295 -16.17 32.64 1.03
CA ALA A 295 -17.55 33.05 1.19
C ALA A 295 -18.44 31.82 1.29
N PHE A 296 -19.52 31.91 2.05
CA PHE A 296 -20.57 30.89 2.07
C PHE A 296 -21.44 31.02 0.83
N ILE A 297 -21.74 29.87 0.21
CA ILE A 297 -22.41 29.78 -1.08
C ILE A 297 -23.67 28.90 -1.02
N ASP A 298 -24.60 29.18 -1.92
CA ASP A 298 -25.82 28.40 -2.13
C ASP A 298 -25.59 27.19 -3.07
N GLU A 299 -26.68 26.47 -3.37
CA GLU A 299 -26.72 25.32 -4.29
C GLU A 299 -26.36 25.70 -5.73
N ASN A 300 -26.62 26.96 -6.12
CA ASN A 300 -26.28 27.53 -7.42
C ASN A 300 -24.86 28.11 -7.44
N TRP A 301 -24.04 27.84 -6.42
CA TRP A 301 -22.69 28.34 -6.24
C TRP A 301 -22.60 29.86 -6.04
N ASN A 302 -23.71 30.55 -5.83
CA ASN A 302 -23.69 31.98 -5.57
C ASN A 302 -23.37 32.26 -4.11
N ALA A 303 -22.52 33.26 -3.87
CA ALA A 303 -22.28 33.79 -2.54
C ALA A 303 -23.58 34.37 -1.98
N TYR A 304 -23.89 34.02 -0.73
CA TYR A 304 -25.02 34.62 -0.02
C TYR A 304 -24.82 36.14 0.11
N PRO A 305 -25.85 36.96 -0.20
CA PRO A 305 -25.72 38.41 -0.08
C PRO A 305 -25.39 38.90 1.33
N ASP A 306 -26.01 38.30 2.36
CA ASP A 306 -25.66 38.56 3.76
C ASP A 306 -25.02 37.30 4.38
N GLN A 307 -23.69 37.31 4.44
CA GLN A 307 -22.89 36.26 5.05
C GLN A 307 -23.17 36.10 6.56
N TRP A 308 -23.52 37.17 7.27
CA TRP A 308 -23.81 37.12 8.71
C TRP A 308 -25.17 36.51 8.99
N GLU A 309 -26.18 36.82 8.18
CA GLU A 309 -27.49 36.20 8.27
C GLU A 309 -27.39 34.69 8.07
N CYS A 310 -26.61 34.26 7.07
CA CYS A 310 -26.31 32.85 6.84
C CYS A 310 -25.69 32.18 8.07
N LEU A 311 -24.65 32.80 8.68
CA LEU A 311 -24.03 32.27 9.90
C LEU A 311 -24.97 32.23 11.12
N LYS A 312 -25.91 33.18 11.25
CA LYS A 312 -26.89 33.19 12.35
C LYS A 312 -27.93 32.08 12.21
N ASN A 313 -28.30 31.76 10.98
CA ASN A 313 -29.33 30.76 10.67
C ASN A 313 -28.78 29.34 10.59
N VAL A 314 -27.48 29.13 10.81
CA VAL A 314 -26.87 27.81 10.79
C VAL A 314 -27.46 26.92 11.88
N LYS A 315 -28.07 25.80 11.46
CA LYS A 315 -28.58 24.79 12.39
C LYS A 315 -27.41 24.00 12.97
N ARG A 316 -27.48 23.71 14.27
CA ARG A 316 -26.48 22.92 14.99
C ARG A 316 -27.03 21.54 15.29
N ILE A 317 -26.16 20.55 15.35
CA ILE A 317 -26.54 19.16 15.64
C ILE A 317 -26.26 18.85 17.11
N SER A 318 -27.22 18.23 17.80
CA SER A 318 -27.04 17.74 19.16
C SER A 318 -26.21 16.45 19.19
N LYS A 319 -25.59 16.16 20.35
CA LYS A 319 -24.81 14.92 20.52
C LYS A 319 -25.69 13.67 20.34
N GLU A 320 -26.94 13.74 20.79
CA GLU A 320 -27.90 12.65 20.77
C GLU A 320 -28.25 12.26 19.33
N ILE A 321 -28.49 13.24 18.45
CA ILE A 321 -28.75 13.00 17.03
C ILE A 321 -27.52 12.38 16.35
N VAL A 322 -26.32 12.87 16.67
CA VAL A 322 -25.05 12.33 16.15
C VAL A 322 -24.93 10.83 16.50
N GLU A 323 -25.17 10.46 17.75
CA GLU A 323 -25.09 9.07 18.21
C GLU A 323 -26.20 8.18 17.63
N GLU A 324 -27.41 8.70 17.46
CA GLU A 324 -28.53 8.00 16.81
C GLU A 324 -28.20 7.69 15.35
N LYS A 325 -27.75 8.68 14.58
CA LYS A 325 -27.39 8.50 13.17
C LYS A 325 -26.20 7.56 13.02
N ILE A 326 -25.19 7.59 13.91
CA ILE A 326 -24.10 6.61 13.92
C ILE A 326 -24.63 5.18 14.09
N LYS A 327 -25.61 4.96 15.00
CA LYS A 327 -26.20 3.63 15.20
C LYS A 327 -27.02 3.19 13.98
N ALA A 328 -27.83 4.09 13.42
CA ALA A 328 -28.68 3.80 12.27
C ALA A 328 -27.85 3.49 11.02
N TRP A 329 -26.80 4.26 10.74
CA TRP A 329 -25.97 4.11 9.53
C TRP A 329 -24.83 3.12 9.71
N GLY A 330 -24.43 2.81 10.95
CA GLY A 330 -23.31 1.92 11.26
C GLY A 330 -23.69 0.45 11.44
N ALA A 331 -24.94 0.06 11.19
CA ALA A 331 -25.44 -1.30 11.40
C ALA A 331 -24.64 -2.36 10.61
N ASP A 332 -24.20 -2.02 9.40
CA ASP A 332 -23.39 -2.89 8.52
C ASP A 332 -21.87 -2.64 8.64
N GLY A 333 -21.43 -1.93 9.69
CA GLY A 333 -20.04 -1.51 9.88
C GLY A 333 -19.75 -0.10 9.36
N LEU A 334 -18.80 0.57 10.02
CA LEU A 334 -18.62 2.03 9.90
C LEU A 334 -18.03 2.50 8.56
N LEU A 335 -17.53 1.58 7.73
CA LEU A 335 -17.05 1.82 6.35
C LEU A 335 -17.95 1.12 5.31
N GLY A 336 -19.04 0.49 5.75
CA GLY A 336 -19.84 -0.45 4.95
C GLY A 336 -19.08 -1.75 4.61
N GLY A 337 -19.69 -2.59 3.77
CA GLY A 337 -19.04 -3.79 3.24
C GLY A 337 -17.94 -3.46 2.24
N LEU A 338 -16.72 -3.94 2.49
CA LEU A 338 -15.58 -3.90 1.57
C LEU A 338 -15.24 -5.32 1.09
N CYS A 339 -14.34 -5.43 0.11
CA CYS A 339 -13.88 -6.73 -0.38
C CYS A 339 -13.13 -7.52 0.71
N ASN A 340 -13.77 -8.61 1.14
CA ASN A 340 -13.22 -9.61 2.06
C ASN A 340 -13.06 -10.99 1.41
N ASP A 341 -13.26 -11.09 0.09
CA ASP A 341 -13.27 -12.35 -0.67
C ASP A 341 -11.93 -13.10 -0.59
N PHE A 342 -10.86 -12.42 -0.16
CA PHE A 342 -9.51 -12.97 -0.04
C PHE A 342 -9.01 -13.10 1.41
N ASP A 343 -9.87 -12.84 2.41
CA ASP A 343 -9.48 -12.76 3.83
C ASP A 343 -9.58 -14.11 4.58
N GLU A 344 -9.67 -15.24 3.88
CA GLU A 344 -9.93 -16.56 4.50
C GLU A 344 -8.83 -17.02 5.50
N ASP A 345 -7.66 -16.40 5.52
CA ASP A 345 -6.52 -16.79 6.36
C ASP A 345 -6.06 -15.72 7.37
N ALA A 346 -7.00 -15.09 8.08
CA ALA A 346 -6.67 -14.29 9.25
C ALA A 346 -6.46 -15.19 10.48
N ASP A 347 -5.35 -15.93 10.52
CA ASP A 347 -4.85 -16.61 11.73
C ASP A 347 -4.01 -15.63 12.59
N ASP A 348 -4.53 -14.41 12.76
CA ASP A 348 -3.91 -13.39 13.61
C ASP A 348 -4.92 -12.92 14.66
N THR A 349 -4.65 -13.34 15.90
CA THR A 349 -5.46 -13.22 17.11
C THR A 349 -5.69 -11.79 17.60
N MET A 350 -5.37 -10.75 16.84
CA MET A 350 -5.42 -9.35 17.31
C MET A 350 -6.33 -8.40 16.51
N ALA A 351 -6.99 -8.86 15.44
CA ALA A 351 -7.92 -8.03 14.65
C ALA A 351 -9.40 -8.48 14.69
N ARG A 352 -9.73 -9.59 15.33
CA ARG A 352 -11.12 -10.10 15.40
C ARG A 352 -11.87 -9.55 16.61
N LYS A 353 -12.38 -8.31 16.49
CA LYS A 353 -13.49 -7.81 17.35
C LYS A 353 -14.87 -7.94 16.69
N GLN A 354 -14.96 -8.49 15.49
CA GLN A 354 -16.23 -8.94 14.91
C GLN A 354 -16.33 -10.46 15.05
N LYS A 355 -17.50 -10.95 15.46
CA LYS A 355 -17.78 -12.37 15.61
C LYS A 355 -17.54 -13.07 14.26
N PRO A 356 -16.85 -14.22 14.20
CA PRO A 356 -16.49 -14.91 12.94
C PRO A 356 -17.67 -15.24 12.00
N TRP A 357 -18.90 -15.31 12.52
CA TRP A 357 -20.12 -15.61 11.77
C TRP A 357 -20.87 -14.37 11.24
N GLU A 358 -20.46 -13.15 11.61
CA GLU A 358 -21.03 -11.89 11.13
C GLU A 358 -20.14 -11.31 10.02
N LYS A 359 -20.09 -11.97 8.86
CA LYS A 359 -19.46 -11.37 7.66
C LYS A 359 -20.37 -10.26 7.15
N VAL A 360 -19.90 -9.01 7.13
CA VAL A 360 -20.59 -7.89 6.45
C VAL A 360 -20.74 -8.26 4.97
N LYS A 361 -21.97 -8.52 4.52
CA LYS A 361 -22.25 -8.92 3.15
C LYS A 361 -22.57 -7.68 2.32
N LEU A 362 -21.77 -7.44 1.27
CA LEU A 362 -22.21 -6.63 0.12
C LEU A 362 -23.41 -7.37 -0.52
N SER A 363 -24.63 -6.91 -0.25
CA SER A 363 -25.88 -7.47 -0.79
C SER A 363 -26.31 -6.74 -2.06
N PHE A 364 -26.65 -7.47 -3.11
CA PHE A 364 -27.37 -6.91 -4.25
C PHE A 364 -28.87 -7.08 -4.05
N CYS A 365 -29.65 -6.06 -4.38
CA CYS A 365 -31.12 -6.13 -4.38
C CYS A 365 -31.59 -6.17 -5.83
N LYS A 366 -32.63 -6.97 -6.11
CA LYS A 366 -33.16 -7.11 -7.47
C LYS A 366 -33.79 -5.80 -7.98
N GLU A 367 -34.33 -5.01 -7.06
CA GLU A 367 -34.95 -3.72 -7.30
C GLU A 367 -33.93 -2.66 -7.75
N ASP A 368 -32.66 -2.84 -7.40
CA ASP A 368 -31.57 -1.93 -7.73
C ASP A 368 -30.95 -2.24 -9.11
N ALA A 369 -31.34 -3.37 -9.73
CA ALA A 369 -30.74 -3.90 -10.95
C ALA A 369 -31.62 -3.63 -12.19
N PRO A 370 -31.01 -3.46 -13.39
CA PRO A 370 -31.75 -3.49 -14.64
C PRO A 370 -32.34 -4.89 -14.90
N SER A 371 -33.20 -4.99 -15.92
CA SER A 371 -33.84 -6.25 -16.30
C SER A 371 -32.86 -7.36 -16.66
N VAL A 372 -31.69 -7.01 -17.21
CA VAL A 372 -30.53 -7.89 -17.42
C VAL A 372 -29.27 -7.06 -17.22
N VAL A 373 -28.34 -7.54 -16.39
CA VAL A 373 -27.01 -6.91 -16.25
C VAL A 373 -26.10 -7.41 -17.36
N GLU A 374 -25.61 -6.50 -18.20
CA GLU A 374 -24.65 -6.83 -19.24
C GLU A 374 -23.22 -6.82 -18.67
N ILE A 375 -22.50 -7.94 -18.82
CA ILE A 375 -21.14 -8.14 -18.37
C ILE A 375 -20.27 -8.51 -19.57
N ILE A 376 -19.21 -7.74 -19.79
CA ILE A 376 -18.21 -8.00 -20.83
C ILE A 376 -16.88 -8.28 -20.15
N ILE A 377 -16.23 -9.39 -20.49
CA ILE A 377 -14.90 -9.74 -19.98
C ILE A 377 -13.85 -9.62 -21.09
N SER A 378 -12.80 -8.84 -20.81
CA SER A 378 -11.65 -8.59 -21.68
C SER A 378 -10.39 -8.66 -20.81
N ASP A 379 -9.57 -7.62 -20.77
CA ASP A 379 -8.52 -7.39 -19.78
C ASP A 379 -9.08 -7.12 -18.37
N LYS A 380 -10.30 -6.61 -18.28
CA LYS A 380 -11.05 -6.41 -17.02
C LYS A 380 -12.49 -6.90 -17.19
N ILE A 381 -13.27 -6.76 -16.12
CA ILE A 381 -14.72 -6.99 -16.17
C ILE A 381 -15.37 -5.62 -16.33
N TYR A 382 -16.15 -5.47 -17.39
CA TYR A 382 -16.91 -4.27 -17.71
C TYR A 382 -18.37 -4.58 -17.43
N ILE A 383 -18.96 -3.87 -16.46
CA ILE A 383 -20.38 -4.01 -16.12
C ILE A 383 -21.14 -2.78 -16.60
N ASN A 384 -22.13 -2.98 -17.46
CA ASN A 384 -22.96 -1.88 -17.94
C ASN A 384 -23.81 -1.31 -16.79
N SER A 385 -23.66 -0.02 -16.54
CA SER A 385 -24.34 0.70 -15.45
C SER A 385 -25.66 1.35 -15.86
N LYS A 386 -26.03 1.30 -17.15
CA LYS A 386 -27.32 1.85 -17.63
C LYS A 386 -28.50 1.16 -16.98
N GLY A 387 -29.40 1.96 -16.41
CA GLY A 387 -30.60 1.45 -15.74
C GLY A 387 -30.34 0.82 -14.37
N MET A 388 -29.11 0.86 -13.87
CA MET A 388 -28.74 0.37 -12.54
C MET A 388 -28.83 1.50 -11.50
N GLN A 389 -29.44 1.25 -10.34
CA GLN A 389 -29.49 2.20 -9.24
C GLN A 389 -28.10 2.42 -8.62
N TYR A 390 -27.85 3.61 -8.07
CA TYR A 390 -26.54 3.96 -7.52
C TYR A 390 -26.09 3.03 -6.38
N LYS A 391 -27.03 2.51 -5.59
CA LYS A 391 -26.74 1.51 -4.55
C LYS A 391 -26.05 0.26 -5.10
N MET A 392 -26.54 -0.29 -6.22
CA MET A 392 -25.91 -1.45 -6.87
C MET A 392 -24.58 -1.07 -7.54
N GLN A 393 -24.51 0.09 -8.20
CA GLN A 393 -23.27 0.59 -8.79
C GLN A 393 -22.15 0.70 -7.74
N ASN A 394 -22.45 1.30 -6.58
CA ASN A 394 -21.49 1.46 -5.49
C ASN A 394 -21.18 0.12 -4.80
N ALA A 395 -22.13 -0.81 -4.73
CA ALA A 395 -21.85 -2.17 -4.26
C ALA A 395 -20.83 -2.88 -5.16
N ILE A 396 -20.93 -2.74 -6.48
CA ILE A 396 -19.95 -3.27 -7.45
C ILE A 396 -18.59 -2.57 -7.28
N ARG A 397 -18.54 -1.24 -7.17
CA ARG A 397 -17.28 -0.51 -6.91
C ARG A 397 -16.60 -0.96 -5.62
N ARG A 398 -17.37 -1.18 -4.55
CA ARG A 398 -16.85 -1.66 -3.26
C ARG A 398 -16.30 -3.08 -3.30
N MET A 399 -16.71 -3.93 -4.25
CA MET A 399 -16.08 -5.23 -4.48
C MET A 399 -14.62 -5.10 -4.94
N ALA A 400 -14.28 -4.01 -5.61
CA ALA A 400 -12.93 -3.69 -6.04
C ALA A 400 -12.19 -2.79 -5.04
N ALA A 401 -12.69 -2.64 -3.81
CA ALA A 401 -12.12 -1.73 -2.82
C ALA A 401 -11.80 -2.41 -1.48
N PHE A 402 -10.72 -1.99 -0.83
CA PHE A 402 -10.29 -2.50 0.48
C PHE A 402 -9.61 -1.43 1.34
N SER A 403 -9.53 -1.66 2.65
CA SER A 403 -8.93 -0.71 3.61
C SER A 403 -7.42 -0.57 3.43
N ASN A 404 -6.92 0.66 3.42
CA ASN A 404 -5.48 0.93 3.35
C ASN A 404 -4.82 0.73 4.73
N SER A 405 -4.16 -0.41 4.95
CA SER A 405 -3.53 -0.72 6.24
C SER A 405 -2.47 0.32 6.66
N GLU A 406 -1.75 0.89 5.70
CA GLU A 406 -0.68 1.87 5.94
C GLU A 406 -1.26 3.21 6.42
N PHE A 407 -2.42 3.62 5.91
CA PHE A 407 -3.15 4.79 6.41
C PHE A 407 -3.44 4.63 7.90
N TYR A 408 -4.04 3.50 8.31
CA TYR A 408 -4.44 3.27 9.69
C TYR A 408 -3.24 3.09 10.63
N LYS A 409 -2.15 2.44 10.17
CA LYS A 409 -0.89 2.35 10.91
C LYS A 409 -0.28 3.72 11.13
N THR A 410 -0.18 4.54 10.09
CA THR A 410 0.39 5.89 10.13
C THR A 410 -0.43 6.81 11.02
N ALA A 411 -1.76 6.76 10.89
CA ALA A 411 -2.70 7.48 11.75
C ALA A 411 -2.57 7.06 13.22
N GLY A 412 -2.49 5.75 13.49
CA GLY A 412 -2.34 5.21 14.86
C GLY A 412 -1.01 5.57 15.51
N MET A 413 0.04 5.79 14.73
CA MET A 413 1.33 6.30 15.23
C MET A 413 1.36 7.83 15.41
N GLY A 414 0.29 8.54 15.04
CA GLY A 414 0.21 10.00 15.12
C GLY A 414 1.05 10.73 14.07
N PHE A 415 1.44 10.04 12.98
CA PHE A 415 2.13 10.66 11.84
C PHE A 415 1.13 11.25 10.83
N SER A 416 1.61 12.16 9.97
CA SER A 416 0.78 12.77 8.93
C SER A 416 0.31 11.72 7.92
N THR A 417 -0.99 11.70 7.62
CA THR A 417 -1.61 10.86 6.59
C THR A 417 -1.91 11.63 5.31
N GLN A 418 -1.31 12.81 5.13
CA GLN A 418 -1.54 13.66 3.96
C GLN A 418 -1.20 12.92 2.67
N GLY A 419 -2.12 12.93 1.70
CA GLY A 419 -1.97 12.21 0.43
C GLY A 419 -2.18 10.69 0.51
N MET A 420 -2.58 10.15 1.66
CA MET A 420 -2.88 8.72 1.82
C MET A 420 -4.39 8.47 1.83
N SER A 421 -4.90 7.70 0.86
CA SER A 421 -6.31 7.30 0.86
C SER A 421 -6.60 6.29 1.97
N ARG A 422 -7.78 6.39 2.61
CA ARG A 422 -8.31 5.40 3.57
C ARG A 422 -8.70 4.08 2.92
N ILE A 423 -9.14 4.15 1.67
CA ILE A 423 -9.65 3.01 0.89
C ILE A 423 -8.90 2.98 -0.44
N ILE A 424 -8.37 1.82 -0.77
CA ILE A 424 -7.74 1.57 -2.06
C ILE A 424 -8.81 0.98 -2.97
N SER A 425 -9.13 1.67 -4.07
CA SER A 425 -9.98 1.15 -5.14
C SER A 425 -9.10 0.67 -6.29
N CYS A 426 -9.38 -0.54 -6.78
CA CYS A 426 -8.77 -1.14 -7.96
C CYS A 426 -9.73 -1.13 -9.17
N GLY A 427 -10.92 -0.56 -9.03
CA GLY A 427 -11.88 -0.35 -10.10
C GLY A 427 -12.00 1.12 -10.50
N TYR A 428 -12.53 1.36 -11.70
CA TYR A 428 -12.79 2.69 -12.24
C TYR A 428 -14.03 2.67 -13.14
N ASP A 429 -14.59 3.83 -13.43
CA ASP A 429 -15.69 4.00 -14.39
C ASP A 429 -15.13 4.41 -15.77
N ASP A 430 -15.65 3.81 -16.83
CA ASP A 430 -15.35 4.14 -18.23
C ASP A 430 -16.65 4.30 -19.02
N GLY A 431 -17.05 5.56 -19.22
CA GLY A 431 -18.34 5.91 -19.81
C GLY A 431 -19.51 5.32 -19.01
N ASP A 432 -20.25 4.42 -19.64
CA ASP A 432 -21.40 3.71 -19.06
C ASP A 432 -21.00 2.41 -18.34
N TYR A 433 -19.72 2.08 -18.25
CA TYR A 433 -19.24 0.82 -17.67
C TYR A 433 -18.54 1.04 -16.34
N ILE A 434 -18.81 0.17 -15.37
CA ILE A 434 -18.02 0.01 -14.15
C ILE A 434 -16.99 -1.09 -14.43
N CYS A 435 -15.72 -0.72 -14.40
CA CYS A 435 -14.59 -1.61 -14.67
C CYS A 435 -14.01 -2.11 -13.36
N ILE A 436 -14.03 -3.43 -13.13
CA ILE A 436 -13.44 -4.06 -11.95
C ILE A 436 -12.38 -5.12 -12.34
N PRO A 437 -11.45 -5.46 -11.43
CA PRO A 437 -10.42 -6.46 -11.69
C PRO A 437 -10.98 -7.84 -12.04
N ARG A 438 -10.31 -8.54 -12.96
CA ARG A 438 -10.76 -9.82 -13.55
C ARG A 438 -10.98 -10.95 -12.55
N ALA A 439 -10.25 -10.95 -11.43
CA ALA A 439 -10.37 -12.01 -10.43
C ALA A 439 -11.71 -11.97 -9.66
N LEU A 440 -12.44 -10.86 -9.72
CA LEU A 440 -13.71 -10.69 -9.03
C LEU A 440 -14.91 -11.29 -9.79
N LEU A 441 -14.69 -11.91 -10.95
CA LEU A 441 -15.76 -12.45 -11.79
C LEU A 441 -16.58 -13.51 -11.06
N ASP A 442 -15.92 -14.46 -10.41
CA ASP A 442 -16.58 -15.55 -9.69
C ASP A 442 -17.48 -14.97 -8.57
N SER A 443 -16.94 -14.04 -7.78
CA SER A 443 -17.67 -13.34 -6.71
C SER A 443 -18.85 -12.50 -7.25
N LEU A 444 -18.67 -11.81 -8.38
CA LEU A 444 -19.74 -11.02 -9.01
C LEU A 444 -20.89 -11.93 -9.46
N ILE A 445 -20.58 -13.03 -10.15
CA ILE A 445 -21.57 -13.99 -10.62
C ILE A 445 -22.30 -14.65 -9.45
N GLU A 446 -21.56 -15.07 -8.41
CA GLU A 446 -22.16 -15.65 -7.20
C GLU A 446 -23.15 -14.68 -6.54
N LYS A 447 -22.79 -13.40 -6.41
CA LYS A 447 -23.68 -12.39 -5.82
C LYS A 447 -24.91 -12.10 -6.68
N LEU A 448 -24.76 -12.04 -8.00
CA LEU A 448 -25.89 -11.85 -8.93
C LEU A 448 -26.85 -13.04 -8.85
N ASN A 449 -26.33 -14.26 -8.89
CA ASN A 449 -27.12 -15.49 -8.75
C ASN A 449 -27.83 -15.58 -7.40
N ALA A 450 -27.11 -15.31 -6.30
CA ALA A 450 -27.68 -15.32 -4.95
C ALA A 450 -28.83 -14.30 -4.77
N SER A 451 -28.82 -13.24 -5.58
CA SER A 451 -29.83 -12.17 -5.56
C SER A 451 -30.90 -12.34 -6.64
N GLY A 452 -30.85 -13.41 -7.44
CA GLY A 452 -31.78 -13.68 -8.53
C GLY A 452 -31.78 -12.63 -9.64
N ILE A 453 -30.64 -11.96 -9.86
CA ILE A 453 -30.47 -10.93 -10.88
C ILE A 453 -29.96 -11.61 -12.16
N PRO A 454 -30.72 -11.57 -13.27
CA PRO A 454 -30.27 -12.12 -14.55
C PRO A 454 -29.15 -11.27 -15.15
N PHE A 455 -28.21 -11.93 -15.82
CA PHE A 455 -27.09 -11.26 -16.49
C PHE A 455 -26.74 -11.94 -17.82
N SER A 456 -26.13 -11.19 -18.73
CA SER A 456 -25.54 -11.70 -19.97
C SER A 456 -24.04 -11.55 -19.92
N LEU A 457 -23.29 -12.58 -20.32
CA LEU A 457 -21.83 -12.60 -20.29
C LEU A 457 -21.25 -12.71 -21.71
N THR A 458 -20.45 -11.73 -22.11
CA THR A 458 -19.71 -11.71 -23.37
C THR A 458 -18.21 -11.87 -23.10
N ASP A 459 -17.59 -12.93 -23.62
CA ASP A 459 -16.17 -13.23 -23.41
C ASP A 459 -15.29 -12.79 -24.59
N ASN A 460 -14.65 -11.63 -24.44
CA ASN A 460 -13.71 -11.03 -25.39
C ASN A 460 -12.24 -11.28 -25.01
N ARG A 461 -11.96 -12.18 -24.06
CA ARG A 461 -10.59 -12.53 -23.69
C ARG A 461 -9.86 -13.20 -24.85
N CYS A 462 -8.58 -12.91 -24.96
CA CYS A 462 -7.67 -13.56 -25.88
C CYS A 462 -7.47 -15.03 -25.46
N LYS A 463 -7.94 -15.95 -26.30
CA LYS A 463 -7.69 -17.39 -26.14
C LYS A 463 -6.26 -17.78 -26.54
N GLY A 464 -5.52 -16.87 -27.17
CA GLY A 464 -4.19 -17.08 -27.68
C GLY A 464 -4.15 -17.95 -28.94
N THR A 465 -2.93 -18.20 -29.39
CA THR A 465 -2.64 -19.08 -30.53
C THR A 465 -2.39 -20.50 -30.01
N PRO A 466 -3.06 -21.54 -30.55
CA PRO A 466 -2.80 -22.92 -30.20
C PRO A 466 -1.32 -23.30 -30.41
N LEU A 467 -0.76 -24.05 -29.48
CA LEU A 467 0.64 -24.46 -29.46
C LEU A 467 0.75 -25.99 -29.37
N ASP A 468 1.49 -26.61 -30.29
CA ASP A 468 1.91 -28.01 -30.15
C ASP A 468 3.10 -28.07 -29.19
N VAL A 469 2.79 -28.37 -27.93
CA VAL A 469 3.78 -28.46 -26.85
C VAL A 469 3.47 -29.67 -25.97
N SER A 470 4.52 -30.36 -25.56
CA SER A 470 4.44 -31.46 -24.59
C SER A 470 5.44 -31.25 -23.43
N PHE A 471 5.10 -31.82 -22.28
CA PHE A 471 5.95 -31.75 -21.09
C PHE A 471 6.92 -32.93 -21.06
N ASN A 472 8.21 -32.63 -21.00
CA ASN A 472 9.30 -33.59 -20.94
C ASN A 472 9.86 -33.69 -19.51
N GLY A 473 9.12 -34.36 -18.63
CA GLY A 473 9.50 -34.57 -17.23
C GLY A 473 8.40 -35.24 -16.41
N ALA A 474 8.67 -35.47 -15.13
CA ALA A 474 7.68 -35.93 -14.17
C ALA A 474 7.58 -34.91 -13.02
N LEU A 475 6.34 -34.56 -12.64
CA LEU A 475 6.09 -33.75 -11.46
C LEU A 475 6.11 -34.63 -10.20
N TYR A 476 6.61 -34.09 -9.10
CA TYR A 476 6.37 -34.68 -7.78
C TYR A 476 4.88 -34.61 -7.43
N GLU A 477 4.42 -35.47 -6.53
CA GLU A 477 3.01 -35.56 -6.13
C GLU A 477 2.41 -34.19 -5.71
N GLU A 478 3.12 -33.42 -4.88
CA GLU A 478 2.64 -32.10 -4.44
C GLU A 478 2.65 -31.07 -5.58
N GLN A 479 3.62 -31.14 -6.50
CA GLN A 479 3.65 -30.28 -7.69
C GLN A 479 2.46 -30.59 -8.59
N MET A 480 2.10 -31.87 -8.72
CA MET A 480 0.96 -32.33 -9.48
C MET A 480 -0.35 -31.82 -8.85
N ARG A 481 -0.52 -31.97 -7.53
CA ARG A 481 -1.68 -31.42 -6.79
C ARG A 481 -1.80 -29.91 -6.98
N GLY A 482 -0.70 -29.18 -6.87
CA GLY A 482 -0.66 -27.73 -7.10
C GLY A 482 -1.00 -27.35 -8.55
N ALA A 483 -0.51 -28.11 -9.53
CA ALA A 483 -0.82 -27.88 -10.93
C ALA A 483 -2.30 -28.12 -11.24
N GLN A 484 -2.89 -29.21 -10.74
CA GLN A 484 -4.31 -29.51 -10.93
C GLN A 484 -5.22 -28.45 -10.32
N ALA A 485 -4.96 -28.04 -9.08
CA ALA A 485 -5.73 -26.99 -8.41
C ALA A 485 -5.71 -25.66 -9.19
N ILE A 486 -4.59 -25.34 -9.85
CA ILE A 486 -4.50 -24.15 -10.71
C ILE A 486 -5.24 -24.36 -12.04
N LEU A 487 -5.15 -25.53 -12.67
CA LEU A 487 -5.76 -25.83 -13.97
C LEU A 487 -7.30 -25.88 -13.94
N GLU A 488 -7.92 -26.12 -12.80
CA GLU A 488 -9.37 -26.05 -12.61
C GLU A 488 -9.92 -24.63 -12.83
N HIS A 489 -9.08 -23.61 -12.70
CA HIS A 489 -9.48 -22.21 -12.80
C HIS A 489 -8.75 -21.48 -13.92
N ASN A 490 -9.35 -20.42 -14.43
CA ASN A 490 -8.69 -19.54 -15.42
C ASN A 490 -7.72 -18.55 -14.77
N ASN A 491 -7.83 -18.37 -13.45
CA ASN A 491 -6.97 -17.50 -12.66
C ASN A 491 -6.70 -18.14 -11.30
N GLY A 492 -5.56 -17.80 -10.71
CA GLY A 492 -5.20 -18.21 -9.37
C GLY A 492 -3.76 -17.91 -9.00
N VAL A 493 -3.49 -17.93 -7.70
CA VAL A 493 -2.13 -17.86 -7.16
C VAL A 493 -1.69 -19.22 -6.63
N LEU A 494 -0.52 -19.68 -7.07
CA LEU A 494 0.22 -20.80 -6.49
C LEU A 494 1.21 -20.25 -5.45
N ALA A 495 0.89 -20.42 -4.18
CA ALA A 495 1.72 -19.97 -3.06
C ALA A 495 2.64 -21.10 -2.58
N ALA A 496 3.85 -21.20 -3.12
CA ALA A 496 4.76 -22.30 -2.82
C ALA A 496 6.20 -21.84 -2.57
N THR A 497 6.86 -22.46 -1.59
CA THR A 497 8.28 -22.18 -1.24
C THR A 497 9.22 -22.26 -2.46
N THR A 498 10.36 -21.56 -2.41
CA THR A 498 11.32 -21.45 -3.53
C THR A 498 11.93 -22.80 -3.96
N SER A 499 11.92 -23.81 -3.09
CA SER A 499 12.36 -25.18 -3.37
C SER A 499 11.26 -26.10 -3.93
N PHE A 500 10.02 -25.61 -4.09
CA PHE A 500 8.90 -26.39 -4.64
C PHE A 500 9.03 -26.69 -6.13
N GLY A 501 9.82 -25.91 -6.89
CA GLY A 501 9.91 -26.04 -8.35
C GLY A 501 8.78 -25.32 -9.10
N LYS A 502 8.48 -24.07 -8.71
CA LYS A 502 7.45 -23.22 -9.34
C LYS A 502 7.60 -23.11 -10.87
N THR A 503 8.84 -23.02 -11.36
CA THR A 503 9.16 -22.96 -12.80
C THR A 503 8.73 -24.23 -13.54
N VAL A 504 8.96 -25.40 -12.94
CA VAL A 504 8.58 -26.70 -13.50
C VAL A 504 7.06 -26.83 -13.57
N VAL A 505 6.35 -26.40 -12.51
CA VAL A 505 4.88 -26.34 -12.53
C VAL A 505 4.39 -25.37 -13.60
N GLY A 506 5.00 -24.19 -13.75
CA GLY A 506 4.69 -23.26 -14.82
C GLY A 506 4.87 -23.84 -16.22
N ALA A 507 5.97 -24.58 -16.46
CA ALA A 507 6.18 -25.32 -17.70
C ALA A 507 5.07 -26.36 -17.92
N TYR A 508 4.70 -27.12 -16.89
CA TYR A 508 3.60 -28.07 -16.98
C TYR A 508 2.26 -27.38 -17.32
N LEU A 509 1.94 -26.23 -16.72
CA LEU A 509 0.76 -25.44 -17.05
C LEU A 509 0.73 -25.05 -18.54
N ILE A 510 1.87 -24.66 -19.12
CA ILE A 510 2.01 -24.35 -20.55
C ILE A 510 1.69 -25.57 -21.41
N ALA A 511 2.24 -26.73 -21.05
CA ALA A 511 2.00 -27.98 -21.76
C ALA A 511 0.54 -28.47 -21.67
N GLN A 512 -0.18 -28.12 -20.60
CA GLN A 512 -1.60 -28.47 -20.44
C GLN A 512 -2.54 -27.47 -21.15
N ARG A 513 -2.25 -26.16 -21.06
CA ARG A 513 -3.08 -25.12 -21.68
C ARG A 513 -2.87 -25.02 -23.19
N LYS A 514 -1.68 -25.39 -23.71
CA LYS A 514 -1.34 -25.48 -25.14
C LYS A 514 -1.67 -24.21 -25.92
N VAL A 515 -1.38 -23.05 -25.34
CA VAL A 515 -1.55 -21.74 -25.97
C VAL A 515 -0.28 -20.93 -25.80
N ASN A 516 -0.08 -19.95 -26.68
CA ASN A 516 1.03 -19.03 -26.55
C ASN A 516 1.02 -18.33 -25.17
N THR A 517 2.19 -18.23 -24.55
CA THR A 517 2.35 -17.86 -23.15
C THR A 517 3.39 -16.77 -22.96
N LEU A 518 3.05 -15.77 -22.15
CA LEU A 518 3.99 -14.77 -21.65
C LEU A 518 4.29 -15.02 -20.16
N ILE A 519 5.57 -15.17 -19.83
CA ILE A 519 6.07 -15.27 -18.47
C ILE A 519 6.66 -13.93 -18.06
N LEU A 520 6.14 -13.34 -16.99
CA LEU A 520 6.59 -12.08 -16.43
C LEU A 520 7.48 -12.30 -15.22
N VAL A 521 8.63 -11.64 -15.22
CA VAL A 521 9.64 -11.73 -14.14
C VAL A 521 10.16 -10.33 -13.81
N HIS A 522 10.79 -10.16 -12.64
CA HIS A 522 11.29 -8.85 -12.20
C HIS A 522 12.79 -8.62 -12.51
N ASN A 523 13.56 -9.68 -12.77
CA ASN A 523 15.00 -9.57 -13.00
C ASN A 523 15.54 -10.55 -14.05
N THR A 524 16.75 -10.27 -14.54
CA THR A 524 17.40 -11.04 -15.61
C THR A 524 17.85 -12.45 -15.18
N GLU A 525 18.14 -12.67 -13.90
CA GLU A 525 18.59 -13.99 -13.41
C GLU A 525 17.43 -14.98 -13.38
N ILE A 526 16.25 -14.54 -12.93
CA ILE A 526 15.02 -15.33 -12.99
C ILE A 526 14.64 -15.61 -14.45
N GLN A 527 14.73 -14.61 -15.32
CA GLN A 527 14.50 -14.79 -16.75
C GLN A 527 15.36 -15.91 -17.34
N LYS A 528 16.67 -15.92 -17.04
CA LYS A 528 17.59 -16.98 -17.49
C LYS A 528 17.18 -18.35 -16.96
N ASN A 529 16.85 -18.46 -15.67
CA ASN A 529 16.41 -19.72 -15.08
C ASN A 529 15.14 -20.25 -15.74
N TRP A 530 14.14 -19.39 -15.99
CA TRP A 530 12.93 -19.77 -16.71
C TRP A 530 13.25 -20.27 -18.11
N ILE A 531 14.13 -19.60 -18.86
CA ILE A 531 14.50 -20.04 -20.20
C ILE A 531 15.22 -21.40 -20.14
N GLU A 532 16.14 -21.60 -19.19
CA GLU A 532 16.82 -22.89 -18.95
C GLU A 532 15.78 -24.01 -18.66
N ASP A 533 14.85 -23.77 -17.74
CA ASP A 533 13.83 -24.75 -17.34
C ASP A 533 12.83 -25.03 -18.47
N LEU A 534 12.33 -23.99 -19.16
CA LEU A 534 11.42 -24.17 -20.29
C LEU A 534 12.10 -24.95 -21.43
N SER A 535 13.38 -24.70 -21.72
CA SER A 535 14.13 -25.46 -22.73
C SER A 535 14.35 -26.92 -22.34
N ARG A 536 14.36 -27.21 -21.03
CA ARG A 536 14.56 -28.56 -20.49
C ARG A 536 13.25 -29.36 -20.46
N PHE A 537 12.17 -28.73 -20.01
CA PHE A 537 10.91 -29.40 -19.69
C PHE A 537 9.83 -29.27 -20.76
N LEU A 538 10.01 -28.42 -21.78
CA LEU A 538 9.06 -28.31 -22.89
C LEU A 538 9.67 -28.81 -24.20
N ASP A 539 8.91 -29.65 -24.90
CA ASP A 539 9.13 -29.93 -26.32
C ASP A 539 8.10 -29.12 -27.13
N ILE A 540 8.57 -28.03 -27.76
CA ILE A 540 7.74 -27.09 -28.52
C ILE A 540 7.94 -27.34 -30.01
N LYS A 541 6.87 -27.75 -30.69
CA LYS A 541 6.84 -27.99 -32.14
C LYS A 541 6.20 -26.79 -32.84
N ALA A 542 7.02 -25.80 -33.17
CA ALA A 542 6.58 -24.61 -33.90
C ALA A 542 7.65 -24.15 -34.87
N GLU A 543 7.24 -23.45 -35.93
CA GLU A 543 8.18 -22.80 -36.84
C GLU A 543 8.80 -21.56 -36.19
N LEU A 544 10.08 -21.31 -36.47
CA LEU A 544 10.77 -20.12 -35.98
C LEU A 544 10.17 -18.86 -36.62
N PRO A 545 9.61 -17.92 -35.83
CA PRO A 545 8.91 -16.77 -36.39
C PRO A 545 9.85 -15.84 -37.15
N GLU A 546 9.31 -15.20 -38.18
CA GLU A 546 9.98 -14.17 -38.94
C GLU A 546 9.71 -12.78 -38.34
N TYR A 547 10.73 -11.91 -38.35
CA TYR A 547 10.60 -10.53 -37.91
C TYR A 547 11.30 -9.59 -38.89
N LYS A 548 10.74 -8.38 -39.00
CA LYS A 548 11.28 -7.31 -39.87
C LYS A 548 12.21 -6.41 -39.06
N THR A 549 13.43 -6.17 -39.54
CA THR A 549 14.35 -5.21 -38.91
C THR A 549 13.92 -3.77 -39.19
N LYS A 550 14.44 -2.79 -38.43
CA LYS A 550 14.24 -1.35 -38.70
C LYS A 550 14.65 -0.94 -40.13
N THR A 551 15.55 -1.69 -40.75
CA THR A 551 16.01 -1.54 -42.14
C THR A 551 15.18 -2.30 -43.17
N GLY A 552 14.06 -2.91 -42.77
CA GLY A 552 13.11 -3.59 -43.65
C GLY A 552 13.46 -5.04 -44.02
N ARG A 553 14.58 -5.59 -43.55
CA ARG A 553 15.00 -6.97 -43.84
C ARG A 553 14.21 -7.96 -43.01
N ILE A 554 13.73 -9.03 -43.64
CA ILE A 554 13.07 -10.15 -42.96
C ILE A 554 14.15 -11.10 -42.44
N LYS A 555 14.08 -11.47 -41.15
CA LYS A 555 14.97 -12.44 -40.51
C LYS A 555 14.15 -13.44 -39.71
N LYS A 556 14.60 -14.70 -39.66
CA LYS A 556 14.04 -15.71 -38.75
C LYS A 556 14.66 -15.59 -37.36
N ARG A 557 13.85 -15.82 -36.33
CA ARG A 557 14.33 -15.99 -34.95
C ARG A 557 15.21 -17.24 -34.84
N LYS A 558 16.06 -17.27 -33.83
CA LYS A 558 17.00 -18.38 -33.59
C LYS A 558 16.47 -19.42 -32.61
N ASN A 559 15.54 -19.01 -31.74
CA ASN A 559 14.97 -19.84 -30.69
C ASN A 559 13.45 -19.66 -30.69
N LEU A 560 12.72 -20.68 -30.25
CA LEU A 560 11.26 -20.64 -30.08
C LEU A 560 10.86 -19.91 -28.79
N ILE A 561 11.73 -19.92 -27.78
CA ILE A 561 11.55 -19.18 -26.53
C ILE A 561 12.17 -17.79 -26.70
N GLY A 562 11.35 -16.74 -26.68
CA GLY A 562 11.81 -15.36 -26.80
C GLY A 562 12.02 -14.68 -25.45
N LYS A 563 12.66 -13.50 -25.52
CA LYS A 563 13.18 -12.78 -24.35
C LYS A 563 12.99 -11.29 -24.53
N LEU A 564 12.55 -10.61 -23.47
CA LEU A 564 12.48 -9.16 -23.41
C LEU A 564 13.15 -8.62 -22.14
N TYR A 565 14.09 -7.70 -22.31
CA TYR A 565 14.66 -6.88 -21.24
C TYR A 565 15.18 -5.55 -21.82
N ALA A 566 15.59 -4.62 -20.95
CA ALA A 566 16.08 -3.32 -21.37
C ALA A 566 17.18 -3.42 -22.46
N GLY A 567 16.89 -2.86 -23.65
CA GLY A 567 17.82 -2.87 -24.79
C GLY A 567 17.85 -4.17 -25.61
N HIS A 568 16.99 -5.15 -25.34
CA HIS A 568 16.91 -6.38 -26.11
C HIS A 568 15.48 -6.91 -26.23
N ASP A 569 15.04 -7.04 -27.47
CA ASP A 569 13.76 -7.66 -27.82
C ASP A 569 14.01 -8.79 -28.82
N SER A 570 13.72 -10.01 -28.37
CA SER A 570 13.75 -11.23 -29.16
C SER A 570 12.45 -12.02 -29.02
N MET A 571 11.35 -11.35 -28.63
CA MET A 571 10.07 -12.02 -28.43
C MET A 571 9.61 -12.73 -29.71
N THR A 572 8.95 -13.88 -29.53
CA THR A 572 8.50 -14.79 -30.59
C THR A 572 6.98 -14.78 -30.76
N GLY A 573 6.23 -14.40 -29.72
CA GLY A 573 4.78 -14.53 -29.65
C GLY A 573 4.32 -15.97 -29.36
N ILE A 574 5.25 -16.87 -29.01
CA ILE A 574 5.00 -18.30 -28.78
C ILE A 574 5.10 -18.59 -27.28
N VAL A 575 6.31 -18.67 -26.74
CA VAL A 575 6.58 -18.74 -25.31
C VAL A 575 7.65 -17.71 -25.04
N ASP A 576 7.33 -16.68 -24.27
CA ASP A 576 8.20 -15.53 -24.09
C ASP A 576 8.42 -15.26 -22.61
N VAL A 577 9.65 -14.93 -22.23
CA VAL A 577 9.98 -14.53 -20.86
C VAL A 577 10.39 -13.06 -20.87
N ALA A 578 9.62 -12.20 -20.22
CA ALA A 578 9.78 -10.76 -20.25
C ALA A 578 10.00 -10.17 -18.85
N ILE A 579 10.93 -9.22 -18.74
CA ILE A 579 11.00 -8.37 -17.55
C ILE A 579 9.85 -7.37 -17.62
N PHE A 580 8.95 -7.36 -16.63
CA PHE A 580 7.75 -6.52 -16.68
C PHE A 580 8.07 -5.03 -16.87
N SER A 581 9.16 -4.53 -16.27
CA SER A 581 9.56 -3.13 -16.40
C SER A 581 10.02 -2.75 -17.81
N SER A 582 10.24 -3.74 -18.69
CA SER A 582 10.64 -3.54 -20.10
C SER A 582 9.45 -3.56 -21.05
N LEU A 583 8.23 -3.85 -20.56
CA LEU A 583 7.01 -3.86 -21.37
C LEU A 583 6.36 -2.47 -21.52
N GLY A 584 6.82 -1.45 -20.80
CA GLY A 584 6.26 -0.09 -20.83
C GLY A 584 5.49 0.25 -19.55
N LYS A 585 4.82 1.41 -19.55
CA LYS A 585 3.97 1.92 -18.48
C LYS A 585 2.80 2.70 -19.07
N GLY A 586 1.62 2.63 -18.45
CA GLY A 586 0.42 3.33 -18.91
C GLY A 586 0.15 3.07 -20.40
N ASP A 587 -0.04 4.14 -21.18
CA ASP A 587 -0.36 4.07 -22.61
C ASP A 587 0.80 3.59 -23.50
N GLU A 588 2.02 3.51 -22.96
CA GLU A 588 3.21 3.03 -23.68
C GLU A 588 3.43 1.52 -23.54
N ILE A 589 2.50 0.78 -22.94
CA ILE A 589 2.61 -0.67 -22.82
C ILE A 589 2.65 -1.30 -24.21
N ASN A 590 3.58 -2.23 -24.41
CA ASN A 590 3.75 -2.94 -25.65
C ASN A 590 2.47 -3.74 -25.99
N PRO A 591 1.78 -3.43 -27.10
CA PRO A 591 0.50 -4.06 -27.46
C PRO A 591 0.58 -5.58 -27.64
N ILE A 592 1.79 -6.14 -27.81
CA ILE A 592 2.00 -7.59 -27.90
C ILE A 592 1.39 -8.37 -26.73
N ILE A 593 1.27 -7.74 -25.54
CA ILE A 593 0.71 -8.39 -24.35
C ILE A 593 -0.74 -8.84 -24.53
N GLU A 594 -1.49 -8.19 -25.42
CA GLU A 594 -2.89 -8.53 -25.71
C GLU A 594 -3.04 -9.84 -26.50
N ASN A 595 -1.96 -10.30 -27.15
CA ASN A 595 -1.99 -11.43 -28.08
C ASN A 595 -1.72 -12.80 -27.42
N TYR A 596 -1.39 -12.83 -26.12
CA TYR A 596 -1.11 -14.08 -25.42
C TYR A 596 -2.39 -14.69 -24.82
N GLY A 597 -2.57 -16.00 -24.98
CA GLY A 597 -3.66 -16.74 -24.35
C GLY A 597 -3.44 -17.00 -22.86
N MET A 598 -2.18 -17.03 -22.43
CA MET A 598 -1.80 -17.25 -21.04
C MET A 598 -0.70 -16.27 -20.58
N VAL A 599 -0.85 -15.75 -19.37
CA VAL A 599 0.17 -14.96 -18.66
C VAL A 599 0.48 -15.63 -17.33
N ILE A 600 1.76 -15.84 -17.05
CA ILE A 600 2.26 -16.33 -15.76
C ILE A 600 3.20 -15.28 -15.18
N MET A 601 2.97 -14.82 -13.96
CA MET A 601 3.91 -13.95 -13.25
C MET A 601 4.63 -14.73 -12.15
N ASP A 602 5.96 -14.77 -12.22
CA ASP A 602 6.79 -15.27 -11.13
C ASP A 602 7.08 -14.17 -10.10
N GLU A 603 7.17 -14.58 -8.84
CA GLU A 603 7.19 -13.69 -7.68
C GLU A 603 6.07 -12.63 -7.74
N CYS A 604 4.84 -13.09 -7.97
CA CYS A 604 3.65 -12.25 -8.16
C CYS A 604 3.30 -11.38 -6.95
N HIS A 605 3.97 -11.56 -5.80
CA HIS A 605 3.88 -10.64 -4.67
C HIS A 605 4.32 -9.21 -5.05
N HIS A 606 5.13 -9.03 -6.10
CA HIS A 606 5.42 -7.71 -6.70
C HIS A 606 4.24 -7.07 -7.46
N GLY A 607 3.13 -7.81 -7.63
CA GLY A 607 1.95 -7.40 -8.40
C GLY A 607 1.21 -6.16 -7.87
N ALA A 608 1.47 -5.74 -6.64
CA ALA A 608 0.92 -4.51 -6.07
C ALA A 608 1.59 -3.23 -6.61
N ALA A 609 2.74 -3.33 -7.28
CA ALA A 609 3.42 -2.18 -7.88
C ALA A 609 2.64 -1.66 -9.10
N GLN A 610 2.51 -0.34 -9.23
CA GLN A 610 1.74 0.29 -10.31
C GLN A 610 2.16 -0.21 -11.70
N THR A 611 3.46 -0.38 -11.94
CA THR A 611 3.96 -0.86 -13.25
C THR A 611 3.44 -2.25 -13.59
N VAL A 612 3.28 -3.12 -12.58
CA VAL A 612 2.74 -4.47 -12.78
C VAL A 612 1.23 -4.43 -12.94
N GLU A 613 0.56 -3.57 -12.17
CA GLU A 613 -0.88 -3.33 -12.29
C GLU A 613 -1.25 -2.86 -13.71
N ASP A 614 -0.46 -1.95 -14.29
CA ASP A 614 -0.68 -1.48 -15.66
C ASP A 614 -0.44 -2.62 -16.68
N VAL A 615 0.69 -3.33 -16.57
CA VAL A 615 1.06 -4.42 -17.51
C VAL A 615 0.06 -5.57 -17.46
N ILE A 616 -0.25 -6.10 -16.27
CA ILE A 616 -1.25 -7.17 -16.13
C ILE A 616 -2.63 -6.65 -16.51
N GLY A 617 -2.97 -5.43 -16.11
CA GLY A 617 -4.23 -4.76 -16.41
C GLY A 617 -4.48 -4.52 -17.90
N ALA A 618 -3.44 -4.54 -18.75
CA ALA A 618 -3.55 -4.49 -20.21
C ALA A 618 -3.65 -5.88 -20.88
N ALA A 619 -3.28 -6.95 -20.17
CA ALA A 619 -3.29 -8.30 -20.75
C ALA A 619 -4.71 -8.82 -20.96
N LYS A 620 -5.12 -9.12 -22.19
CA LYS A 620 -6.42 -9.74 -22.49
C LYS A 620 -6.45 -11.27 -22.32
N ALA A 621 -5.37 -11.86 -21.83
CA ALA A 621 -5.21 -13.31 -21.72
C ALA A 621 -6.36 -13.98 -20.94
N LYS A 622 -6.87 -15.09 -21.49
CA LYS A 622 -7.88 -15.92 -20.84
C LYS A 622 -7.37 -16.54 -19.55
N TYR A 623 -6.10 -16.98 -19.54
CA TYR A 623 -5.46 -17.64 -18.40
C TYR A 623 -4.43 -16.70 -17.75
N VAL A 624 -4.57 -16.42 -16.46
CA VAL A 624 -3.64 -15.52 -15.73
C VAL A 624 -3.29 -16.12 -14.38
N TYR A 625 -2.02 -16.49 -14.18
CA TYR A 625 -1.56 -17.16 -12.96
C TYR A 625 -0.43 -16.40 -12.28
N GLY A 626 -0.47 -16.36 -10.95
CA GLY A 626 0.60 -15.84 -10.11
C GLY A 626 1.34 -16.97 -9.40
N LEU A 627 2.68 -16.95 -9.41
CA LEU A 627 3.53 -17.86 -8.66
C LEU A 627 4.29 -17.05 -7.62
N THR A 628 4.23 -17.42 -6.34
CA THR A 628 4.96 -16.70 -5.28
C THR A 628 5.27 -17.61 -4.11
N ALA A 629 6.36 -17.34 -3.38
CA ALA A 629 6.58 -17.98 -2.08
C ALA A 629 5.79 -17.29 -0.97
N THR A 630 5.66 -15.97 -1.05
CA THR A 630 5.19 -15.12 0.04
C THR A 630 3.98 -14.32 -0.44
N PRO A 631 2.76 -14.87 -0.38
CA PRO A 631 1.57 -14.18 -0.87
C PRO A 631 1.15 -13.00 0.02
N LYS A 632 1.51 -13.01 1.31
CA LYS A 632 1.23 -11.92 2.26
C LYS A 632 2.32 -10.85 2.18
N ARG A 633 1.95 -9.57 2.23
CA ARG A 633 2.88 -8.43 2.24
C ARG A 633 2.79 -7.67 3.56
N GLU A 634 3.87 -6.98 3.95
CA GLU A 634 3.89 -6.18 5.19
C GLU A 634 3.06 -4.88 5.08
N ASP A 635 2.89 -4.37 3.86
CA ASP A 635 2.13 -3.15 3.56
C ASP A 635 0.61 -3.37 3.47
N GLY A 636 0.15 -4.63 3.48
CA GLY A 636 -1.27 -4.97 3.35
C GLY A 636 -1.82 -4.82 1.93
N LEU A 637 -0.96 -4.69 0.92
CA LEU A 637 -1.36 -4.53 -0.49
C LEU A 637 -1.50 -5.87 -1.24
N GLU A 638 -1.40 -7.02 -0.57
CA GLU A 638 -1.62 -8.33 -1.18
C GLU A 638 -2.99 -8.47 -1.85
N LYS A 639 -4.02 -7.75 -1.37
CA LYS A 639 -5.34 -7.71 -2.00
C LYS A 639 -5.29 -7.23 -3.47
N LYS A 640 -4.38 -6.31 -3.81
CA LYS A 640 -4.15 -5.93 -5.22
C LYS A 640 -3.69 -7.11 -6.06
N VAL A 641 -2.80 -7.94 -5.53
CA VAL A 641 -2.29 -9.13 -6.21
C VAL A 641 -3.45 -10.11 -6.47
N PHE A 642 -4.26 -10.40 -5.45
CA PHE A 642 -5.39 -11.33 -5.61
C PHE A 642 -6.49 -10.79 -6.54
N MET A 643 -6.73 -9.48 -6.55
CA MET A 643 -7.66 -8.86 -7.51
C MET A 643 -7.21 -9.01 -8.98
N GLN A 644 -5.89 -9.13 -9.23
CA GLN A 644 -5.37 -9.32 -10.58
C GLN A 644 -5.23 -10.80 -10.96
N PHE A 645 -4.69 -11.61 -10.06
CA PHE A 645 -4.33 -13.01 -10.33
C PHE A 645 -5.36 -14.03 -9.88
N GLY A 646 -6.32 -13.69 -9.02
CA GLY A 646 -7.20 -14.65 -8.37
C GLY A 646 -6.80 -14.98 -6.93
N PRO A 647 -7.65 -15.73 -6.20
CA PRO A 647 -7.34 -16.22 -4.86
C PRO A 647 -6.19 -17.25 -4.91
N ILE A 648 -5.65 -17.58 -3.74
CA ILE A 648 -4.68 -18.67 -3.61
C ILE A 648 -5.40 -19.99 -3.85
N ARG A 649 -5.06 -20.68 -4.95
CA ARG A 649 -5.67 -21.99 -5.29
C ARG A 649 -4.93 -23.16 -4.66
N PHE A 650 -3.66 -22.99 -4.35
CA PHE A 650 -2.85 -24.00 -3.66
C PHE A 650 -1.74 -23.33 -2.85
N ARG A 651 -1.47 -23.89 -1.66
CA ARG A 651 -0.42 -23.43 -0.75
C ARG A 651 0.49 -24.59 -0.36
N TYR A 652 1.80 -24.36 -0.40
CA TYR A 652 2.81 -25.29 0.09
C TYR A 652 3.95 -24.52 0.78
N THR A 653 4.02 -24.65 2.10
CA THR A 653 4.88 -23.84 2.97
C THR A 653 6.29 -24.38 3.06
N ALA A 654 7.24 -23.52 3.46
CA ALA A 654 8.60 -23.95 3.75
C ALA A 654 8.66 -24.99 4.90
N LYS A 655 7.73 -24.93 5.86
CA LYS A 655 7.61 -25.90 6.96
C LYS A 655 7.26 -27.30 6.47
N GLU A 656 6.25 -27.42 5.62
CA GLU A 656 5.86 -28.71 5.01
C GLU A 656 7.02 -29.28 4.17
N ARG A 657 7.76 -28.40 3.48
CA ARG A 657 8.96 -28.80 2.75
C ARG A 657 10.08 -29.28 3.65
N ALA A 658 10.38 -28.56 4.73
CA ALA A 658 11.41 -28.92 5.71
C ALA A 658 11.10 -30.30 6.32
N GLN A 659 9.85 -30.51 6.75
CA GLN A 659 9.37 -31.79 7.28
C GLN A 659 9.51 -32.94 6.27
N LYS A 660 9.19 -32.71 4.99
CA LYS A 660 9.30 -33.73 3.94
C LYS A 660 10.74 -34.00 3.50
N GLN A 661 11.63 -33.02 3.63
CA GLN A 661 13.04 -33.18 3.30
C GLN A 661 13.74 -34.17 4.24
N GLY A 662 13.26 -34.29 5.49
CA GLY A 662 13.78 -35.27 6.46
C GLY A 662 15.20 -34.98 6.95
N ILE A 663 15.71 -33.77 6.69
CA ILE A 663 16.98 -33.26 7.25
C ILE A 663 16.68 -32.30 8.39
N ALA A 664 17.63 -32.13 9.31
CA ALA A 664 17.45 -31.21 10.43
C ALA A 664 17.65 -29.75 10.00
N HIS A 665 16.84 -28.84 10.54
CA HIS A 665 16.85 -27.40 10.23
C HIS A 665 17.09 -26.60 11.51
N PHE A 666 18.25 -25.97 11.60
CA PHE A 666 18.67 -25.30 12.82
C PHE A 666 18.98 -23.81 12.63
N VAL A 667 18.70 -23.03 13.67
CA VAL A 667 19.14 -21.65 13.82
C VAL A 667 20.12 -21.63 14.97
N TYR A 668 21.31 -21.09 14.73
CA TYR A 668 22.31 -20.86 15.76
C TYR A 668 22.36 -19.37 16.10
N PRO A 669 21.78 -18.92 17.25
CA PRO A 669 21.89 -17.54 17.70
C PRO A 669 23.32 -17.24 18.15
N ARG A 670 23.98 -16.32 17.44
CA ARG A 670 25.34 -15.85 17.72
C ARG A 670 25.29 -14.49 18.38
N PHE A 671 25.26 -14.46 19.72
CA PHE A 671 25.30 -13.19 20.46
C PHE A 671 26.61 -12.46 20.21
N THR A 672 26.50 -11.18 19.85
CA THR A 672 27.64 -10.33 19.52
C THR A 672 27.98 -9.41 20.68
N ARG A 673 29.20 -8.85 20.69
CA ARG A 673 29.63 -7.85 21.67
C ARG A 673 29.33 -6.42 21.23
N LEU A 674 28.42 -6.23 20.26
CA LEU A 674 28.05 -4.90 19.80
C LEU A 674 27.18 -4.20 20.86
N VAL A 675 27.72 -3.10 21.42
CA VAL A 675 27.05 -2.31 22.47
C VAL A 675 26.96 -0.85 22.02
N SER A 676 25.84 -0.20 22.33
CA SER A 676 25.69 1.25 22.21
C SER A 676 25.17 1.82 23.53
N SER A 677 25.76 2.94 23.98
CA SER A 677 25.31 3.66 25.17
C SER A 677 24.11 4.58 24.90
N ILE A 678 23.69 4.72 23.64
CA ILE A 678 22.60 5.58 23.19
C ILE A 678 21.60 4.73 22.40
N ASP A 679 20.31 5.04 22.52
CA ASP A 679 19.26 4.48 21.67
C ASP A 679 19.48 4.91 20.21
N LEU A 680 19.92 3.97 19.38
CA LEU A 680 20.19 4.19 17.96
C LEU A 680 18.92 4.03 17.12
N LYS A 681 18.79 4.88 16.09
CA LYS A 681 17.86 4.62 14.99
C LYS A 681 18.39 3.49 14.12
N ILE A 682 17.51 2.87 13.33
CA ILE A 682 17.86 1.72 12.47
C ILE A 682 19.04 2.01 11.54
N THR A 683 19.13 3.21 10.97
CA THR A 683 20.23 3.61 10.07
C THR A 683 21.57 3.66 10.79
N ASP A 684 21.59 4.22 12.00
CA ASP A 684 22.81 4.33 12.81
C ASP A 684 23.21 2.96 13.39
N ALA A 685 22.23 2.15 13.80
CA ALA A 685 22.43 0.79 14.25
C ALA A 685 23.05 -0.09 13.16
N ASN A 686 22.56 0.01 11.91
CA ASN A 686 23.12 -0.73 10.78
C ASN A 686 24.57 -0.32 10.49
N ARG A 687 24.91 0.97 10.61
CA ARG A 687 26.30 1.43 10.47
C ARG A 687 27.19 0.87 11.57
N ALA A 688 26.73 0.91 12.82
CA ALA A 688 27.45 0.33 13.95
C ALA A 688 27.70 -1.18 13.77
N VAL A 689 26.77 -1.91 13.15
CA VAL A 689 26.95 -3.31 12.78
C VAL A 689 28.09 -3.50 11.77
N ILE A 690 28.19 -2.66 10.74
CA ILE A 690 29.22 -2.75 9.70
C ILE A 690 30.61 -2.42 10.24
N GLU A 691 30.69 -1.37 11.07
CA GLU A 691 31.95 -0.83 11.60
C GLU A 691 32.51 -1.63 12.80
N CYS A 692 31.75 -2.60 13.34
CA CYS A 692 32.17 -3.38 14.50
C CYS A 692 33.12 -4.52 14.11
N ASP A 693 34.43 -4.27 14.19
CA ASP A 693 35.45 -5.28 13.87
C ASP A 693 35.29 -6.59 14.67
N SER A 694 35.02 -6.51 15.98
CA SER A 694 34.86 -7.73 16.80
C SER A 694 33.71 -8.63 16.34
N ARG A 695 32.65 -8.04 15.79
CA ARG A 695 31.50 -8.76 15.24
C ARG A 695 31.86 -9.35 13.87
N ASN A 696 32.58 -8.60 13.05
CA ASN A 696 33.07 -9.08 11.76
C ASN A 696 34.05 -10.24 11.95
N ASP A 697 34.95 -10.18 12.91
CA ASP A 697 35.88 -11.27 13.23
C ASP A 697 35.15 -12.53 13.69
N GLN A 698 34.06 -12.38 14.45
CA GLN A 698 33.18 -13.50 14.81
C GLN A 698 32.56 -14.16 13.57
N ILE A 699 32.06 -13.35 12.61
CA ILE A 699 31.51 -13.86 11.34
C ILE A 699 32.58 -14.63 10.56
N ILE A 700 33.79 -14.08 10.45
CA ILE A 700 34.89 -14.70 9.71
C ILE A 700 35.27 -16.04 10.36
N SER A 701 35.43 -16.09 11.68
CA SER A 701 35.72 -17.33 12.42
C SER A 701 34.64 -18.39 12.20
N ASP A 702 33.37 -18.00 12.26
CA ASP A 702 32.25 -18.93 12.07
C ASP A 702 32.19 -19.49 10.64
N VAL A 703 32.56 -18.68 9.63
CA VAL A 703 32.68 -19.13 8.24
C VAL A 703 33.84 -20.11 8.08
N GLU A 704 34.99 -19.84 8.69
CA GLU A 704 36.15 -20.75 8.66
C GLU A 704 35.82 -22.10 9.29
N ASP A 705 35.10 -22.10 10.42
CA ASP A 705 34.69 -23.33 11.09
C ASP A 705 33.69 -24.12 10.24
N CYS A 706 32.74 -23.46 9.57
CA CYS A 706 31.84 -24.12 8.62
C CYS A 706 32.60 -24.80 7.48
N ILE A 707 33.64 -24.16 6.93
CA ILE A 707 34.44 -24.75 5.86
C ILE A 707 35.23 -25.96 6.36
N LYS A 708 35.78 -25.91 7.58
CA LYS A 708 36.45 -27.08 8.20
C LYS A 708 35.49 -28.26 8.38
N ASP A 709 34.22 -27.97 8.68
CA ASP A 709 33.16 -28.97 8.80
C ASP A 709 32.61 -29.45 7.44
N GLY A 710 33.23 -29.03 6.32
CA GLY A 710 32.84 -29.43 4.96
C GLY A 710 31.56 -28.77 4.44
N ARG A 711 31.09 -27.72 5.12
CA ARG A 711 29.85 -27.00 4.79
C ARG A 711 30.09 -25.96 3.71
N THR A 712 29.03 -25.53 3.03
CA THR A 712 29.08 -24.50 1.97
C THR A 712 28.31 -23.24 2.38
N PRO A 713 28.98 -22.26 3.03
CA PRO A 713 28.35 -21.08 3.61
C PRO A 713 28.02 -19.97 2.60
N LEU A 714 26.84 -19.37 2.78
CA LEU A 714 26.42 -18.11 2.19
C LEU A 714 26.41 -17.02 3.25
N VAL A 715 27.27 -16.01 3.11
CA VAL A 715 27.29 -14.81 3.94
C VAL A 715 26.41 -13.73 3.33
N LEU A 716 25.36 -13.35 4.06
CA LEU A 716 24.33 -12.43 3.59
C LEU A 716 24.36 -11.11 4.34
N THR A 717 24.51 -10.01 3.61
CA THR A 717 24.48 -8.64 4.16
C THR A 717 23.64 -7.72 3.27
N LYS A 718 23.32 -6.52 3.75
CA LYS A 718 22.52 -5.53 3.01
C LYS A 718 23.36 -4.51 2.24
N TYR A 719 24.62 -4.32 2.65
CA TYR A 719 25.45 -3.20 2.19
C TYR A 719 26.67 -3.71 1.41
N LYS A 720 26.97 -3.04 0.28
CA LYS A 720 28.12 -3.36 -0.59
C LYS A 720 29.45 -3.28 0.15
N GLU A 721 29.65 -2.22 0.91
CA GLU A 721 30.86 -1.98 1.70
C GLU A 721 31.13 -3.11 2.70
N HIS A 722 30.08 -3.62 3.36
CA HIS A 722 30.19 -4.73 4.29
C HIS A 722 30.47 -6.06 3.58
N ALA A 723 29.84 -6.30 2.43
CA ALA A 723 30.09 -7.48 1.62
C ALA A 723 31.54 -7.52 1.11
N GLU A 724 32.05 -6.39 0.63
CA GLU A 724 33.44 -6.25 0.20
C GLU A 724 34.41 -6.47 1.36
N LEU A 725 34.15 -5.87 2.53
CA LEU A 725 34.97 -6.06 3.73
C LEU A 725 35.09 -7.54 4.11
N ILE A 726 33.97 -8.25 4.21
CA ILE A 726 33.94 -9.67 4.54
C ILE A 726 34.64 -10.50 3.46
N TYR A 727 34.34 -10.22 2.18
CA TYR A 727 34.94 -10.91 1.05
C TYR A 727 36.47 -10.82 1.06
N GLN A 728 37.02 -9.63 1.27
CA GLN A 728 38.47 -9.42 1.34
C GLN A 728 39.11 -10.18 2.52
N ARG A 729 38.43 -10.27 3.67
CA ARG A 729 38.91 -11.05 4.83
C ARG A 729 38.83 -12.57 4.63
N LEU A 730 37.93 -13.04 3.77
CA LEU A 730 37.77 -14.47 3.45
C LEU A 730 38.64 -14.93 2.28
N GLN A 731 39.30 -14.02 1.56
CA GLN A 731 40.21 -14.39 0.47
C GLN A 731 41.32 -15.33 0.98
N GLY A 732 41.54 -16.43 0.25
CA GLY A 732 42.53 -17.45 0.60
C GLY A 732 42.13 -18.39 1.75
N LYS A 733 40.89 -18.31 2.25
CA LYS A 733 40.37 -19.20 3.31
C LYS A 733 39.58 -20.41 2.79
N ALA A 734 39.25 -20.41 1.49
CA ALA A 734 38.62 -21.52 0.78
C ALA A 734 39.19 -21.57 -0.65
N ASP A 735 38.97 -22.68 -1.35
CA ASP A 735 39.40 -22.88 -2.74
C ASP A 735 38.73 -21.85 -3.65
N HIS A 736 37.45 -21.58 -3.41
CA HIS A 736 36.67 -20.60 -4.15
C HIS A 736 35.91 -19.65 -3.22
N VAL A 737 36.13 -18.34 -3.39
CA VAL A 737 35.41 -17.29 -2.67
C VAL A 737 34.80 -16.35 -3.70
N TYR A 738 33.47 -16.22 -3.69
CA TYR A 738 32.75 -15.41 -4.67
C TYR A 738 32.01 -14.24 -4.02
N LEU A 739 32.17 -13.04 -4.59
CA LEU A 739 31.42 -11.85 -4.20
C LEU A 739 30.25 -11.59 -5.15
N LEU A 740 29.04 -11.78 -4.63
CA LEU A 740 27.78 -11.63 -5.35
C LEU A 740 27.14 -10.27 -5.02
N GLN A 741 27.58 -9.23 -5.75
CA GLN A 741 27.04 -7.88 -5.62
C GLN A 741 26.49 -7.33 -6.95
N GLY A 742 25.51 -6.42 -6.85
CA GLY A 742 24.95 -5.74 -8.00
C GLY A 742 25.95 -4.80 -8.66
N GLY A 743 26.32 -5.06 -9.91
CA GLY A 743 27.27 -4.27 -10.72
C GLY A 743 28.05 -5.17 -11.68
N GLY A 744 28.94 -4.62 -12.50
CA GLY A 744 29.80 -5.41 -13.40
C GLY A 744 29.18 -5.78 -14.75
N SER A 745 30.01 -6.24 -15.69
CA SER A 745 29.58 -6.63 -17.03
C SER A 745 28.77 -7.93 -16.99
N ARG A 746 27.80 -8.08 -17.90
CA ARG A 746 27.01 -9.32 -18.02
C ARG A 746 27.89 -10.55 -18.23
N LYS A 747 28.93 -10.40 -19.05
CA LYS A 747 29.89 -11.47 -19.37
C LYS A 747 30.59 -11.99 -18.12
N ALA A 748 31.06 -11.09 -17.25
CA ALA A 748 31.72 -11.47 -15.99
C ALA A 748 30.79 -12.24 -15.04
N LYS A 749 29.50 -11.87 -14.98
CA LYS A 749 28.50 -12.61 -14.18
C LYS A 749 28.22 -14.00 -14.74
N ASP A 750 28.10 -14.11 -16.06
CA ASP A 750 27.88 -15.39 -16.73
C ASP A 750 29.09 -16.32 -16.55
N GLU A 751 30.32 -15.79 -16.63
CA GLU A 751 31.56 -16.52 -16.35
C GLU A 751 31.64 -16.98 -14.89
N MET A 752 31.37 -16.10 -13.92
CA MET A 752 31.33 -16.45 -12.49
C MET A 752 30.33 -17.57 -12.21
N ARG A 753 29.13 -17.51 -12.79
CA ARG A 753 28.10 -18.55 -12.63
C ARG A 753 28.56 -19.89 -13.21
N LEU A 754 29.31 -19.88 -14.30
CA LEU A 754 29.86 -21.07 -14.91
C LEU A 754 30.97 -21.68 -14.03
N GLN A 755 31.83 -20.85 -13.46
CA GLN A 755 32.86 -21.25 -12.48
C GLN A 755 32.24 -21.87 -11.23
N MET A 756 31.22 -21.21 -10.65
CA MET A 756 30.50 -21.74 -9.48
C MET A 756 29.89 -23.11 -9.74
N ARG A 757 29.33 -23.36 -10.94
CA ARG A 757 28.76 -24.67 -11.31
C ARG A 757 29.83 -25.73 -11.63
N ALA A 758 31.05 -25.30 -11.98
CA ALA A 758 32.16 -26.19 -12.30
C ALA A 758 32.94 -26.63 -11.06
N ALA A 759 32.80 -25.91 -9.93
CA ALA A 759 33.41 -26.29 -8.66
C ALA A 759 32.95 -27.69 -8.24
N SER A 760 33.90 -28.56 -7.96
CA SER A 760 33.67 -29.95 -7.55
C SER A 760 33.15 -30.04 -6.12
N ASP A 761 32.51 -31.16 -5.77
CA ASP A 761 31.95 -31.39 -4.44
C ASP A 761 33.02 -31.42 -3.33
N ASP A 762 34.27 -31.69 -3.68
CA ASP A 762 35.42 -31.77 -2.75
C ASP A 762 36.10 -30.41 -2.53
N GLU A 763 35.86 -29.41 -3.39
CA GLU A 763 36.44 -28.07 -3.25
C GLU A 763 35.57 -27.20 -2.35
N SER A 764 36.20 -26.46 -1.44
CA SER A 764 35.53 -25.54 -0.52
C SER A 764 35.04 -24.26 -1.23
N VAL A 765 33.78 -23.89 -0.98
CA VAL A 765 33.14 -22.73 -1.63
C VAL A 765 32.53 -21.80 -0.58
N ILE A 766 32.88 -20.51 -0.65
CA ILE A 766 32.28 -19.45 0.14
C ILE A 766 31.57 -18.47 -0.79
N LEU A 767 30.32 -18.14 -0.48
CA LEU A 767 29.59 -17.07 -1.16
C LEU A 767 29.40 -15.89 -0.22
N VAL A 768 29.79 -14.68 -0.62
CA VAL A 768 29.48 -13.44 0.08
C VAL A 768 28.53 -12.63 -0.80
N ALA A 769 27.36 -12.28 -0.29
CA ALA A 769 26.29 -11.74 -1.12
C ALA A 769 25.52 -10.60 -0.46
N ILE A 770 24.99 -9.73 -1.33
CA ILE A 770 24.00 -8.73 -0.92
C ILE A 770 22.61 -9.35 -1.01
N ASP A 771 21.79 -9.09 0.01
CA ASP A 771 20.39 -9.53 0.12
C ASP A 771 19.59 -9.31 -1.16
N LYS A 772 19.68 -8.15 -1.81
CA LYS A 772 18.99 -7.84 -3.07
C LYS A 772 19.47 -8.68 -4.27
N TYR A 773 20.71 -9.16 -4.25
CA TYR A 773 21.27 -9.93 -5.37
C TYR A 773 20.84 -11.40 -5.27
N VAL A 774 20.99 -12.00 -4.08
CA VAL A 774 20.63 -13.40 -3.87
C VAL A 774 19.22 -13.60 -3.37
N GLY A 775 18.51 -12.54 -2.98
CA GLY A 775 17.18 -12.61 -2.37
C GLY A 775 16.13 -13.22 -3.29
N GLU A 776 16.22 -12.98 -4.59
CA GLU A 776 15.29 -13.51 -5.59
C GLU A 776 16.04 -14.10 -6.81
N GLY A 777 15.66 -15.29 -7.28
CA GLY A 777 16.24 -15.90 -8.49
C GLY A 777 17.61 -16.58 -8.44
N PHE A 778 18.38 -16.47 -7.35
CA PHE A 778 19.68 -17.15 -7.27
C PHE A 778 19.55 -18.69 -7.12
N ASN A 779 20.37 -19.46 -7.84
CA ASN A 779 20.32 -20.93 -7.82
C ASN A 779 21.70 -21.59 -7.56
N PHE A 780 21.91 -22.05 -6.32
CA PHE A 780 23.07 -22.85 -5.92
C PHE A 780 22.64 -23.89 -4.87
N PRO A 781 22.21 -25.11 -5.28
CA PRO A 781 21.63 -26.11 -4.38
C PRO A 781 22.58 -26.63 -3.27
N ARG A 782 23.90 -26.55 -3.50
CA ARG A 782 24.95 -26.99 -2.57
C ARG A 782 24.94 -26.22 -1.22
N LEU A 783 24.33 -25.04 -1.15
CA LEU A 783 24.25 -24.25 0.08
C LEU A 783 23.55 -24.98 1.22
N ASP A 784 24.23 -25.17 2.34
CA ASP A 784 23.72 -25.78 3.58
C ASP A 784 23.75 -24.82 4.78
N THR A 785 24.43 -23.68 4.65
CA THR A 785 24.66 -22.75 5.77
C THR A 785 24.45 -21.31 5.33
N LEU A 786 23.69 -20.56 6.13
CA LEU A 786 23.45 -19.13 5.92
C LEU A 786 23.98 -18.32 7.11
N MET A 787 24.90 -17.41 6.84
CA MET A 787 25.37 -16.42 7.81
C MET A 787 24.58 -15.13 7.62
N LEU A 788 23.64 -14.84 8.52
CA LEU A 788 22.85 -13.61 8.48
C LEU A 788 23.65 -12.44 9.08
N ALA A 789 24.67 -11.98 8.34
CA ALA A 789 25.62 -10.97 8.79
C ALA A 789 25.00 -9.59 9.04
N MET A 790 23.80 -9.32 8.54
CA MET A 790 23.06 -8.08 8.81
C MET A 790 21.65 -8.40 9.33
N PRO A 791 21.16 -7.73 10.39
CA PRO A 791 19.80 -7.94 10.90
C PRO A 791 18.73 -7.68 9.83
N ALA A 792 17.89 -8.70 9.60
CA ALA A 792 16.65 -8.59 8.83
C ALA A 792 15.45 -8.77 9.76
N ALA A 793 14.31 -8.16 9.44
CA ALA A 793 13.09 -8.24 10.27
C ALA A 793 11.86 -8.73 9.49
N ALA A 794 11.91 -8.64 8.16
CA ALA A 794 10.78 -8.97 7.32
C ALA A 794 10.65 -10.48 7.17
N GLU A 795 9.48 -11.01 7.54
CA GLU A 795 9.20 -12.44 7.56
C GLU A 795 9.42 -13.07 6.18
N GLY A 796 8.89 -12.44 5.13
CA GLY A 796 9.03 -12.92 3.76
C GLY A 796 10.48 -13.02 3.29
N ASN A 797 11.35 -12.10 3.71
CA ASN A 797 12.78 -12.17 3.37
C ASN A 797 13.45 -13.37 4.06
N ILE A 798 13.14 -13.61 5.34
CA ILE A 798 13.68 -14.76 6.08
C ILE A 798 13.23 -16.07 5.44
N GLU A 799 11.94 -16.19 5.07
CA GLU A 799 11.42 -17.37 4.38
C GLU A 799 12.10 -17.58 3.02
N GLN A 800 12.29 -16.50 2.24
CA GLN A 800 13.00 -16.58 0.96
C GLN A 800 14.47 -16.99 1.13
N PHE A 801 15.18 -16.47 2.14
CA PHE A 801 16.58 -16.84 2.41
C PHE A 801 16.69 -18.28 2.89
N ALA A 802 15.86 -18.70 3.84
CA ALA A 802 15.83 -20.07 4.36
C ALA A 802 15.47 -21.09 3.27
N GLY A 803 14.46 -20.79 2.43
CA GLY A 803 14.03 -21.68 1.35
C GLY A 803 15.13 -22.00 0.32
N ARG A 804 16.18 -21.16 0.21
CA ARG A 804 17.34 -21.42 -0.65
C ARG A 804 18.21 -22.55 -0.16
N LEU A 805 18.25 -22.77 1.16
CA LEU A 805 18.96 -23.86 1.80
C LEU A 805 18.18 -25.18 1.69
N HIS A 806 16.85 -25.14 1.58
CA HIS A 806 15.97 -26.31 1.50
C HIS A 806 15.98 -27.04 0.15
N ARG A 807 16.89 -26.68 -0.76
CA ARG A 807 17.08 -27.39 -2.03
C ARG A 807 17.85 -28.67 -1.79
N ASP A 808 17.43 -29.75 -2.42
CA ASP A 808 18.08 -31.05 -2.27
C ASP A 808 19.47 -31.05 -2.92
N TYR A 809 20.43 -31.64 -2.23
CA TYR A 809 21.80 -31.85 -2.71
C TYR A 809 22.37 -33.11 -2.09
N LYS A 810 23.17 -33.89 -2.84
CA LYS A 810 23.58 -35.24 -2.43
C LYS A 810 24.33 -35.27 -1.09
N THR A 811 25.14 -34.25 -0.81
CA THR A 811 25.98 -34.18 0.39
C THR A 811 25.30 -33.49 1.57
N LYS A 812 24.06 -33.02 1.42
CA LYS A 812 23.38 -32.21 2.44
C LYS A 812 22.65 -33.08 3.46
N THR A 813 23.10 -33.04 4.70
CA THR A 813 22.54 -33.80 5.84
C THR A 813 21.72 -32.93 6.79
N GLU A 814 22.03 -31.64 6.88
CA GLU A 814 21.36 -30.66 7.74
C GLU A 814 21.57 -29.23 7.21
N VAL A 815 20.72 -28.31 7.67
CA VAL A 815 20.78 -26.90 7.28
C VAL A 815 20.88 -26.01 8.52
N ILE A 816 21.80 -25.05 8.50
CA ILE A 816 22.05 -24.16 9.65
C ILE A 816 21.97 -22.68 9.24
N ILE A 817 21.26 -21.87 10.01
CA ILE A 817 21.25 -20.41 9.91
C ILE A 817 21.98 -19.83 11.12
N TYR A 818 23.10 -19.15 10.90
CA TYR A 818 23.77 -18.36 11.94
C TYR A 818 23.12 -16.98 11.98
N ASP A 819 22.39 -16.68 13.07
CA ASP A 819 21.74 -15.39 13.30
C ASP A 819 22.57 -14.58 14.30
N TYR A 820 23.23 -13.51 13.84
CA TYR A 820 24.05 -12.66 14.69
C TYR A 820 23.16 -11.69 15.47
N VAL A 821 23.10 -11.89 16.79
CA VAL A 821 22.17 -11.22 17.72
C VAL A 821 22.87 -10.07 18.44
N ASP A 822 22.47 -8.85 18.08
CA ASP A 822 22.95 -7.60 18.67
C ASP A 822 22.00 -7.14 19.80
N SER A 823 21.97 -7.88 20.93
CA SER A 823 20.98 -7.72 22.02
C SER A 823 21.04 -6.40 22.77
N HIS A 824 22.19 -5.71 22.75
CA HIS A 824 22.39 -4.44 23.45
C HIS A 824 21.95 -3.22 22.65
N ILE A 825 21.38 -3.40 21.45
CA ILE A 825 20.78 -2.34 20.65
C ILE A 825 19.29 -2.63 20.50
N ARG A 826 18.46 -1.87 21.22
CA ARG A 826 17.00 -2.08 21.35
C ARG A 826 16.26 -2.26 20.01
N VAL A 827 16.65 -1.54 18.97
CA VAL A 827 16.02 -1.69 17.65
C VAL A 827 16.36 -3.04 17.00
N LEU A 828 17.60 -3.52 17.14
CA LEU A 828 18.07 -4.79 16.57
C LEU A 828 17.53 -5.98 17.37
N GLU A 829 17.44 -5.87 18.69
CA GLU A 829 16.79 -6.83 19.56
C GLU A 829 15.31 -7.06 19.17
N LYS A 830 14.56 -5.98 18.95
CA LYS A 830 13.18 -6.09 18.45
C LYS A 830 13.09 -6.81 17.10
N MET A 831 14.08 -6.63 16.23
CA MET A 831 14.14 -7.34 14.95
C MET A 831 14.44 -8.83 15.16
N TYR A 832 15.32 -9.18 16.10
CA TYR A 832 15.59 -10.56 16.47
C TYR A 832 14.33 -11.30 16.97
N HIS A 833 13.51 -10.67 17.83
CA HIS A 833 12.24 -11.26 18.26
C HIS A 833 11.23 -11.46 17.11
N LYS A 834 11.30 -10.66 16.04
CA LYS A 834 10.52 -10.92 14.83
C LYS A 834 11.07 -12.12 14.06
N ARG A 835 12.39 -12.25 13.94
CA ARG A 835 13.03 -13.39 13.28
C ARG A 835 12.75 -14.71 13.98
N LEU A 836 12.82 -14.77 15.32
CA LEU A 836 12.48 -15.99 16.08
C LEU A 836 11.08 -16.52 15.75
N ARG A 837 10.09 -15.62 15.63
CA ARG A 837 8.74 -15.99 15.21
C ARG A 837 8.71 -16.52 13.77
N ALA A 838 9.47 -15.90 12.86
CA ALA A 838 9.60 -16.38 11.49
C ALA A 838 10.26 -17.78 11.42
N TYR A 839 11.36 -18.01 12.15
CA TYR A 839 12.04 -19.31 12.21
C TYR A 839 11.12 -20.42 12.72
N LYS A 840 10.38 -20.18 13.81
CA LYS A 840 9.38 -21.11 14.35
C LYS A 840 8.32 -21.47 13.31
N LYS A 841 7.86 -20.48 12.54
CA LYS A 841 6.85 -20.68 11.49
C LYS A 841 7.38 -21.49 10.30
N ILE A 842 8.64 -21.28 9.93
CA ILE A 842 9.33 -22.02 8.86
C ILE A 842 9.68 -23.46 9.31
N GLY A 843 9.67 -23.74 10.61
CA GLY A 843 9.97 -25.07 11.17
C GLY A 843 11.44 -25.27 11.51
N TYR A 844 12.18 -24.18 11.79
CA TYR A 844 13.53 -24.26 12.31
C TYR A 844 13.54 -24.40 13.84
N GLU A 845 14.51 -25.16 14.32
CA GLU A 845 14.80 -25.36 15.74
C GLU A 845 16.05 -24.58 16.16
N ILE A 846 16.21 -24.28 17.45
CA ILE A 846 17.43 -23.61 17.93
C ILE A 846 18.53 -24.66 18.13
N TRP A 847 19.70 -24.44 17.53
CA TRP A 847 20.89 -25.26 17.78
C TRP A 847 21.45 -24.93 19.16
N ASN A 848 21.40 -25.89 20.08
CA ASN A 848 22.13 -25.85 21.34
C ASN A 848 23.42 -26.68 21.23
N ASN A 849 24.57 -26.05 21.43
CA ASN A 849 25.90 -26.68 21.36
C ASN A 849 26.16 -27.74 22.46
N ALA A 850 25.15 -28.09 23.25
CA ALA A 850 25.25 -29.08 24.31
C ALA A 850 24.76 -30.43 23.78
N ILE A 851 25.71 -31.32 23.46
CA ILE A 851 25.44 -32.76 23.39
C ILE A 851 24.99 -33.20 24.79
N ILE A 852 23.69 -33.15 25.06
CA ILE A 852 23.06 -33.89 26.15
C ILE A 852 21.73 -34.41 25.60
N ASP A 853 21.74 -35.68 25.18
CA ASP A 853 20.57 -36.51 24.84
C ASP A 853 19.66 -36.74 26.07
N LYS A 854 19.18 -35.68 26.72
CA LYS A 854 18.24 -35.83 27.84
C LYS A 854 16.86 -35.28 27.55
N GLN A 855 16.67 -34.23 26.74
CA GLN A 855 15.35 -33.67 26.39
C GLN A 855 15.34 -32.96 25.03
N ASP A 856 14.15 -32.64 24.51
CA ASP A 856 13.92 -31.71 23.38
C ASP A 856 14.37 -30.27 23.73
N ALA A 857 15.69 -30.08 23.87
CA ALA A 857 16.33 -28.82 24.26
C ALA A 857 16.32 -27.75 23.16
N ASN A 858 15.75 -28.04 21.98
CA ASN A 858 15.86 -27.22 20.77
C ASN A 858 14.56 -26.46 20.40
N SER A 859 13.68 -26.23 21.38
CA SER A 859 12.35 -25.62 21.16
C SER A 859 12.33 -24.09 21.35
N ILE A 860 11.54 -23.38 20.54
CA ILE A 860 11.26 -21.93 20.69
C ILE A 860 10.02 -21.73 21.59
N PHE A 861 10.26 -21.27 22.82
CA PHE A 861 9.22 -21.03 23.83
C PHE A 861 8.57 -19.64 23.73
N ASP A 862 7.33 -19.54 24.20
CA ASP A 862 6.58 -18.29 24.38
C ASP A 862 6.33 -18.01 25.88
N MET A 863 5.57 -16.95 26.18
CA MET A 863 5.36 -16.48 27.56
C MET A 863 4.72 -17.52 28.48
N ASP A 864 3.93 -18.45 27.93
CA ASP A 864 3.19 -19.44 28.70
C ASP A 864 3.91 -20.79 28.79
N SER A 865 4.85 -21.06 27.88
CA SER A 865 5.56 -22.34 27.78
C SER A 865 6.99 -22.34 28.32
N TYR A 866 7.64 -21.18 28.45
CA TYR A 866 9.07 -21.12 28.78
C TYR A 866 9.38 -21.44 30.25
N GLU A 867 8.50 -21.08 31.19
CA GLU A 867 8.83 -21.04 32.63
C GLU A 867 9.19 -22.43 33.17
N SER A 868 8.37 -23.44 32.89
CA SER A 868 8.59 -24.82 33.35
C SER A 868 9.88 -25.46 32.80
N VAL A 869 10.25 -25.14 31.55
CA VAL A 869 11.48 -25.65 30.93
C VAL A 869 12.68 -24.89 31.44
N TYR A 870 12.58 -23.57 31.58
CA TYR A 870 13.66 -22.73 32.11
C TYR A 870 14.02 -23.07 33.56
N GLU A 871 13.03 -23.31 34.43
CA GLU A 871 13.28 -23.79 35.79
C GLU A 871 13.99 -25.15 35.81
N LYS A 872 13.62 -26.02 34.87
CA LYS A 872 14.23 -27.34 34.75
C LYS A 872 15.67 -27.27 34.24
N ASP A 873 15.96 -26.44 33.23
CA ASP A 873 17.30 -26.18 32.72
C ASP A 873 18.23 -25.62 33.82
N LEU A 874 17.71 -24.69 34.64
CA LEU A 874 18.41 -24.16 35.81
C LEU A 874 18.75 -25.27 36.83
N LEU A 875 17.84 -26.22 37.05
CA LEU A 875 18.05 -27.34 37.95
C LEU A 875 19.02 -28.39 37.39
N GLU A 876 19.10 -28.56 36.07
CA GLU A 876 19.91 -29.57 35.39
C GLU A 876 21.33 -29.10 34.98
N ALA A 877 21.59 -27.79 34.93
CA ALA A 877 22.89 -27.23 34.56
C ALA A 877 24.03 -27.65 35.50
N ASN A 878 25.10 -28.27 34.98
CA ASN A 878 26.13 -28.94 35.81
C ASN A 878 27.44 -28.16 36.01
N LYS A 879 27.74 -27.16 35.17
CA LYS A 879 29.04 -26.45 35.20
C LYS A 879 28.90 -24.94 35.33
N GLU A 880 28.12 -24.33 34.44
CA GLU A 880 27.97 -22.88 34.37
C GLU A 880 26.54 -22.53 33.96
N ILE A 881 26.02 -21.44 34.53
CA ILE A 881 24.72 -20.87 34.16
C ILE A 881 24.98 -19.42 33.74
N VAL A 882 24.83 -19.12 32.45
CA VAL A 882 24.93 -17.75 31.91
C VAL A 882 23.54 -17.28 31.52
N ILE A 883 23.03 -16.26 32.22
CA ILE A 883 21.71 -15.67 31.94
C ILE A 883 21.92 -14.27 31.39
N SER A 884 21.51 -14.04 30.13
CA SER A 884 21.46 -12.72 29.52
C SER A 884 20.01 -12.33 29.28
N SER A 885 19.51 -11.33 30.01
CA SER A 885 18.15 -10.81 29.84
C SER A 885 18.09 -9.31 30.12
N PRO A 886 17.46 -8.51 29.24
CA PRO A 886 17.26 -7.08 29.48
C PRO A 886 16.23 -6.78 30.58
N GLY A 887 15.47 -7.80 31.01
CA GLY A 887 14.44 -7.70 32.05
C GLY A 887 14.85 -8.29 33.40
N LEU A 888 16.14 -8.63 33.60
CA LEU A 888 16.65 -9.08 34.89
C LEU A 888 16.57 -7.95 35.92
N ASN A 889 15.81 -8.19 36.98
CA ASN A 889 15.76 -7.34 38.15
C ASN A 889 16.26 -8.10 39.38
N HIS A 890 16.56 -7.40 40.46
CA HIS A 890 17.13 -7.99 41.67
C HIS A 890 16.28 -9.14 42.24
N SER A 891 14.95 -9.01 42.20
CA SER A 891 14.02 -10.03 42.68
C SER A 891 14.09 -11.33 41.86
N LYS A 892 14.15 -11.22 40.52
CA LYS A 892 14.33 -12.38 39.65
C LYS A 892 15.69 -13.04 39.84
N VAL A 893 16.75 -12.26 39.99
CA VAL A 893 18.10 -12.78 40.28
C VAL A 893 18.10 -13.56 41.60
N GLU A 894 17.52 -13.02 42.67
CA GLU A 894 17.40 -13.74 43.94
C GLU A 894 16.57 -15.03 43.80
N SER A 895 15.48 -15.00 43.03
CA SER A 895 14.67 -16.19 42.74
C SER A 895 15.49 -17.28 42.05
N PHE A 896 16.27 -16.91 41.02
CA PHE A 896 17.15 -17.85 40.31
C PHE A 896 18.25 -18.38 41.21
N ILE A 897 18.86 -17.53 42.05
CA ILE A 897 19.84 -17.95 43.06
C ILE A 897 19.19 -18.95 44.03
N ARG A 898 17.96 -18.73 44.50
CA ARG A 898 17.28 -19.70 45.39
C ARG A 898 17.05 -21.04 44.72
N LEU A 899 16.59 -21.06 43.46
CA LEU A 899 16.41 -22.30 42.69
C LEU A 899 17.72 -23.10 42.58
N VAL A 900 18.84 -22.41 42.35
CA VAL A 900 20.17 -23.04 42.27
C VAL A 900 20.70 -23.45 43.66
N VAL A 901 20.46 -22.65 44.71
CA VAL A 901 20.91 -22.92 46.08
C VAL A 901 20.18 -24.11 46.71
N VAL A 902 18.91 -24.34 46.39
CA VAL A 902 18.14 -25.52 46.85
C VAL A 902 18.81 -26.84 46.41
N ARG A 903 19.60 -26.83 45.32
CA ARG A 903 20.38 -27.98 44.84
C ARG A 903 21.62 -28.29 45.69
N HIS A 904 22.18 -27.31 46.40
CA HIS A 904 23.35 -27.53 47.26
C HIS A 904 22.99 -27.88 48.72
N ILE A 905 21.70 -27.98 49.02
CA ILE A 905 21.18 -28.39 50.35
C ILE A 905 20.54 -29.80 50.29
N LYS A 906 20.44 -30.43 49.11
CA LYS A 906 19.93 -31.80 48.94
C LYS A 906 21.03 -32.79 48.55
#